data_AF-A0A942FQZ7-F1
#
_entry.id   AF-A0A942FQZ7-F1
#
_cell.length_a   1.000
_cell.length_b   1.000
_cell.length_c   1.000
_cell.angle_alpha   90.00
_cell.angle_beta   90.00
_cell.angle_gamma   90.00
#
_symmetry.space_group_name_H-M   'P 1'
#
loop_
_entity.id
_entity.type
_entity.pdbx_description
1 polymer ?
#
loop_
_entity_poly.entity_id
_entity_poly.type
_entity_poly.pdbx_seq_one_letter_code
_entity_poly.pdbx_strand_id
1 'polypeptide(L)'
;MSETPDTQPEIVPNANAYGADQIKVLKGLDAVRKRPGMYIGDTDDGSGLHHMVFEVSDNAIDEALAGHCDLVLIELNPDGSVSVEDNGRGIPTGIHAEEGVSAAEVIMTQLHAGGKFENTSDDNAYKVSGGLHGVGVSVVNALSEWLELTIWRDGEEHWMKFAHGDAVESLRVVGPAPEGKKGTRVTFLASDETFKNVTVYDFEKLEHRYRELAFLNSGVRILLRDKRGEEVKEHDLFYEGGIGAFVSYLDRNKQPLLPNPIAISSERDGIGIEVALEWNDSYYENVLCFTNNIPQRDGGTHLAAFRAALTRTLNNYAEKSGLLKKEKVNLTGDDMREGLTAIVSVKLPDPKFSSQTKDKLVSSEVRQPLESLMADKMSDWLEENPAHAKSVVAKIIDAAAAREAARKARELTRRKGAMDIASLPGKLADCQECDPAKCELFLVEGDSAGGSAKQGRDRAIQAILPLKGKILNVERARFDRIISSKEVGTLIQAMGTGIRDEFNLEKLRYHKIVIMTDADVDGAHIRTLLLTFFHRQMPEIIRNGHLFIAQPPLYKVNKGRSEVYLKDARELDEYLVEAGLAGRVLEGPGGARSGADLKALVDHALRMRSLMGFVTRRYDPAVIEALAIGGVFAPDIDKAGRLAALERAANLMGLTDREAVWSAGLRDDGSVLVERIWRGVTDAFPIEASFLTSAEARKLARLAAEQADAYTGAARLVRASAAVEEVPVEVAEVTSEANDDQTPIAVRGDGKNEGIARPSQLLEAVLAGGRKGLAIARYKGLGEMNAEQLWETTLDPTARVLLQVKVEDADVTDEIFTRLMGDVVEPRRDFIQENALNVANLDV
;
A
#
# COMPACT_ATOMS: atom_id res chain seq x y z
N MET A 1 -23.62 39.27 40.67
CA MET A 1 -22.72 40.18 39.94
C MET A 1 -21.31 39.67 40.17
N SER A 2 -20.79 38.91 39.21
CA SER A 2 -19.44 38.35 39.25
C SER A 2 -18.92 38.38 37.81
N GLU A 3 -17.92 39.21 37.58
CA GLU A 3 -17.25 39.45 36.31
C GLU A 3 -16.61 38.16 35.79
N THR A 4 -16.87 37.84 34.53
CA THR A 4 -16.05 36.94 33.72
C THR A 4 -15.37 37.81 32.66
N PRO A 5 -14.04 37.77 32.52
CA PRO A 5 -13.37 38.51 31.47
C PRO A 5 -13.57 37.76 30.14
N ASP A 6 -14.33 38.40 29.25
CA ASP A 6 -14.55 37.97 27.87
C ASP A 6 -13.31 38.33 27.04
N THR A 7 -12.25 37.53 27.13
CA THR A 7 -11.07 37.69 26.27
C THR A 7 -11.34 37.03 24.93
N GLN A 8 -12.03 37.74 24.04
CA GLN A 8 -11.93 37.49 22.60
C GLN A 8 -10.52 37.86 22.16
N PRO A 9 -9.81 37.03 21.36
CA PRO A 9 -8.53 37.40 20.81
C PRO A 9 -8.71 38.65 19.93
N GLU A 10 -8.05 39.74 20.30
CA GLU A 10 -7.97 40.95 19.47
C GLU A 10 -7.40 40.57 18.11
N ILE A 11 -8.23 40.67 17.06
CA ILE A 11 -7.78 40.54 15.68
C ILE A 11 -6.98 41.82 15.38
N VAL A 12 -5.67 41.76 15.60
CA VAL A 12 -4.77 42.86 15.22
C VAL A 12 -4.82 42.98 13.69
N PRO A 13 -5.26 44.11 13.12
CA PRO A 13 -5.31 44.28 11.68
C PRO A 13 -3.89 44.20 11.12
N ASN A 14 -3.66 43.28 10.20
CA ASN A 14 -2.35 43.11 9.58
C ASN A 14 -2.01 44.39 8.80
N ALA A 15 -0.98 45.13 9.24
CA ALA A 15 -0.61 46.45 8.70
C ALA A 15 0.11 46.38 7.34
N ASN A 16 0.17 45.20 6.72
CA ASN A 16 0.79 45.02 5.41
C ASN A 16 -0.09 45.62 4.31
N ALA A 17 0.47 46.56 3.54
CA ALA A 17 -0.20 47.14 2.39
C ALA A 17 -0.41 46.07 1.31
N TYR A 18 -1.67 45.69 1.07
CA TYR A 18 -2.06 44.81 -0.03
C TYR A 18 -2.20 45.63 -1.32
N GLY A 19 -1.10 45.76 -2.06
CA GLY A 19 -1.01 46.46 -3.33
C GLY A 19 -1.07 45.52 -4.54
N ALA A 20 -1.18 46.08 -5.75
CA ALA A 20 -1.21 45.31 -6.99
C ALA A 20 0.07 44.48 -7.24
N ASP A 21 1.19 44.89 -6.67
CA ASP A 21 2.49 44.21 -6.69
C ASP A 21 2.52 42.91 -5.87
N GLN A 22 1.56 42.70 -4.96
CA GLN A 22 1.40 41.44 -4.23
C GLN A 22 0.61 40.38 -5.03
N ILE A 23 0.01 40.75 -6.16
CA ILE A 23 -0.65 39.81 -7.08
C ILE A 23 0.42 39.15 -7.96
N LYS A 24 0.79 37.91 -7.61
CA LYS A 24 1.70 37.09 -8.42
C LYS A 24 0.91 36.30 -9.46
N VAL A 25 1.16 36.58 -10.74
CA VAL A 25 0.66 35.77 -11.87
C VAL A 25 1.70 34.70 -12.17
N LEU A 26 1.33 33.44 -11.98
CA LEU A 26 2.16 32.29 -12.38
C LEU A 26 1.91 32.02 -13.86
N LYS A 27 2.97 31.98 -14.68
CA LYS A 27 2.88 31.75 -16.13
C LYS A 27 3.25 30.31 -16.47
N GLY A 28 2.62 29.76 -17.51
CA GLY A 28 2.91 28.39 -17.97
C GLY A 28 2.74 27.35 -16.87
N LEU A 29 3.73 26.48 -16.73
CA LEU A 29 3.72 25.35 -15.79
C LEU A 29 4.12 25.71 -14.35
N ASP A 30 4.50 26.96 -14.08
CA ASP A 30 4.80 27.43 -12.70
C ASP A 30 3.61 27.28 -11.75
N ALA A 31 2.40 27.44 -12.29
CA ALA A 31 1.17 27.27 -11.53
C ALA A 31 1.04 25.84 -10.98
N VAL A 32 1.37 24.85 -11.82
CA VAL A 32 1.33 23.42 -11.47
C VAL A 32 2.40 23.11 -10.43
N ARG A 33 3.65 23.53 -10.66
CA ARG A 33 4.76 23.28 -9.72
C ARG A 33 4.51 23.88 -8.34
N LYS A 34 3.85 25.05 -8.26
CA LYS A 34 3.58 25.69 -6.97
C LYS A 34 2.41 25.06 -6.21
N ARG A 35 1.46 24.44 -6.92
CA ARG A 35 0.27 23.82 -6.34
C ARG A 35 -0.03 22.46 -7.00
N PRO A 36 0.88 21.48 -6.87
CA PRO A 36 0.75 20.18 -7.56
C PRO A 36 -0.51 19.43 -7.12
N GLY A 37 -0.90 19.59 -5.85
CA GLY A 37 -2.08 18.92 -5.28
C GLY A 37 -3.41 19.20 -5.98
N MET A 38 -3.53 20.35 -6.64
CA MET A 38 -4.75 20.68 -7.40
C MET A 38 -4.86 19.90 -8.72
N TYR A 39 -3.75 19.39 -9.25
CA TYR A 39 -3.68 18.78 -10.58
C TYR A 39 -3.53 17.26 -10.49
N ILE A 40 -2.63 16.77 -9.63
CA ILE A 40 -2.24 15.35 -9.59
C ILE A 40 -2.76 14.60 -8.36
N GLY A 41 -3.33 15.31 -7.37
CA GLY A 41 -3.74 14.73 -6.08
C GLY A 41 -2.64 14.81 -5.02
N ASP A 42 -2.70 13.97 -4.00
CA ASP A 42 -1.76 14.03 -2.87
C ASP A 42 -0.34 13.64 -3.31
N THR A 43 0.64 14.49 -2.96
CA THR A 43 2.07 14.31 -3.29
C THR A 43 2.85 13.60 -2.18
N ASP A 44 2.23 13.39 -1.02
CA ASP A 44 2.88 12.85 0.18
C ASP A 44 2.55 11.38 0.44
N ASP A 45 1.39 10.88 -0.02
CA ASP A 45 0.97 9.47 0.16
C ASP A 45 1.36 8.54 -1.00
N GLY A 46 1.93 9.11 -2.07
CA GLY A 46 2.33 8.41 -3.28
C GLY A 46 1.22 8.25 -4.33
N SER A 47 -0.03 8.60 -4.04
CA SER A 47 -1.13 8.53 -5.02
C SER A 47 -0.86 9.42 -6.24
N GLY A 48 -0.41 10.65 -6.02
CA GLY A 48 -0.02 11.58 -7.08
C GLY A 48 1.17 11.10 -7.92
N LEU A 49 2.10 10.34 -7.31
CA LEU A 49 3.24 9.77 -8.03
C LEU A 49 2.77 8.74 -9.06
N HIS A 50 1.88 7.82 -8.67
CA HIS A 50 1.30 6.82 -9.57
C HIS A 50 0.42 7.46 -10.64
N HIS A 51 -0.31 8.52 -10.26
CA HIS A 51 -1.17 9.27 -11.18
C HIS A 51 -0.39 9.91 -12.34
N MET A 52 0.90 10.25 -12.16
CA MET A 52 1.75 10.67 -13.28
C MET A 52 1.84 9.60 -14.37
N VAL A 53 1.98 8.33 -13.98
CA VAL A 53 2.04 7.21 -14.93
C VAL A 53 0.68 7.02 -15.60
N PHE A 54 -0.40 7.10 -14.81
CA PHE A 54 -1.77 6.96 -15.32
C PHE A 54 -2.09 8.00 -16.39
N GLU A 55 -1.74 9.28 -16.18
CA GLU A 55 -1.98 10.35 -17.16
C GLU A 55 -1.26 10.12 -18.50
N VAL A 56 -0.03 9.60 -18.48
CA VAL A 56 0.68 9.27 -19.73
C VAL A 56 0.05 8.05 -20.40
N SER A 57 -0.24 6.99 -19.64
CA SER A 57 -0.82 5.77 -20.19
C SER A 57 -2.27 5.95 -20.68
N ASP A 58 -3.07 6.80 -20.04
CA ASP A 58 -4.46 7.05 -20.43
C ASP A 58 -4.51 7.69 -21.84
N ASN A 59 -3.51 8.49 -22.21
CA ASN A 59 -3.38 9.00 -23.58
C ASN A 59 -3.09 7.88 -24.59
N ALA A 60 -2.27 6.88 -24.22
CA ALA A 60 -2.04 5.70 -25.05
C ALA A 60 -3.30 4.82 -25.17
N ILE A 61 -4.06 4.68 -24.08
CA ILE A 61 -5.35 3.96 -24.09
C ILE A 61 -6.40 4.70 -24.93
N ASP A 62 -6.43 6.04 -24.93
CA ASP A 62 -7.31 6.83 -25.80
C ASP A 62 -6.99 6.60 -27.30
N GLU A 63 -5.71 6.40 -27.67
CA GLU A 63 -5.33 5.98 -29.04
C GLU A 63 -5.84 4.56 -29.36
N ALA A 64 -5.89 3.69 -28.36
CA ALA A 64 -6.41 2.34 -28.49
C ALA A 64 -7.94 2.33 -28.64
N LEU A 65 -8.65 3.18 -27.88
CA LEU A 65 -10.08 3.42 -28.03
C LEU A 65 -10.45 3.96 -29.42
N ALA A 66 -9.58 4.76 -30.02
CA ALA A 66 -9.71 5.23 -31.40
C ALA A 66 -9.40 4.13 -32.46
N GLY A 67 -8.98 2.93 -32.03
CA GLY A 67 -8.71 1.79 -32.91
C GLY A 67 -7.35 1.86 -33.61
N HIS A 68 -6.41 2.68 -33.12
CA HIS A 68 -5.11 2.88 -33.76
C HIS A 68 -3.92 2.27 -33.02
N CYS A 69 -4.11 1.90 -31.76
CA CYS A 69 -3.11 1.29 -30.88
C CYS A 69 -3.64 -0.08 -30.39
N ASP A 70 -2.77 -1.08 -30.38
CA ASP A 70 -3.06 -2.42 -29.85
C ASP A 70 -2.03 -2.89 -28.80
N LEU A 71 -0.94 -2.14 -28.60
CA LEU A 71 0.11 -2.44 -27.64
C LEU A 71 0.52 -1.19 -26.86
N VAL A 72 0.47 -1.31 -25.52
CA VAL A 72 1.02 -0.33 -24.59
C VAL A 72 2.07 -1.02 -23.72
N LEU A 73 3.30 -0.50 -23.71
CA LEU A 73 4.42 -1.01 -22.94
C LEU A 73 4.79 0.00 -21.84
N ILE A 74 4.85 -0.47 -20.61
CA ILE A 74 5.14 0.34 -19.42
C ILE A 74 6.33 -0.28 -18.69
N GLU A 75 7.40 0.48 -18.51
CA GLU A 75 8.66 0.00 -17.94
C GLU A 75 9.07 0.86 -16.74
N LEU A 76 9.28 0.23 -15.58
CA LEU A 76 9.92 0.83 -14.41
C LEU A 76 11.42 0.59 -14.49
N ASN A 77 12.21 1.65 -14.57
CA ASN A 77 13.65 1.56 -14.86
C ASN A 77 14.52 1.58 -13.58
N PRO A 78 15.75 1.01 -13.62
CA PRO A 78 16.67 0.99 -12.47
C PRO A 78 17.11 2.35 -11.93
N ASP A 79 17.00 3.41 -12.74
CA ASP A 79 17.31 4.79 -12.36
C ASP A 79 16.15 5.48 -11.61
N GLY A 80 14.99 4.83 -11.52
CA GLY A 80 13.77 5.40 -10.92
C GLY A 80 12.83 6.05 -11.94
N SER A 81 13.20 6.12 -13.23
CA SER A 81 12.34 6.65 -14.28
C SER A 81 11.26 5.66 -14.71
N VAL A 82 10.20 6.17 -15.34
CA VAL A 82 9.15 5.36 -15.97
C VAL A 82 9.11 5.65 -17.46
N SER A 83 8.97 4.60 -18.27
CA SER A 83 8.76 4.71 -19.71
C SER A 83 7.41 4.16 -20.10
N VAL A 84 6.63 4.93 -20.87
CA VAL A 84 5.37 4.49 -21.49
C VAL A 84 5.54 4.58 -23.00
N GLU A 85 5.38 3.46 -23.70
CA GLU A 85 5.49 3.35 -25.15
C GLU A 85 4.18 2.79 -25.73
N ASP A 86 3.65 3.43 -26.77
CA ASP A 86 2.47 3.00 -27.51
C ASP A 86 2.80 2.78 -28.98
N ASN A 87 1.97 2.00 -29.68
CA ASN A 87 2.07 1.81 -31.13
C ASN A 87 0.94 2.49 -31.93
N GLY A 88 0.40 3.59 -31.40
CA GLY A 88 -0.65 4.39 -32.00
C GLY A 88 -0.19 5.22 -33.20
N ARG A 89 -0.87 6.34 -33.45
CA ARG A 89 -0.56 7.25 -34.57
C ARG A 89 0.69 8.10 -34.35
N GLY A 90 1.13 8.23 -33.11
CA GLY A 90 2.19 9.16 -32.70
C GLY A 90 1.70 10.60 -32.56
N ILE A 91 2.22 11.31 -31.56
CA ILE A 91 1.90 12.73 -31.31
C ILE A 91 2.22 13.57 -32.57
N PRO A 92 1.37 14.55 -32.96
CA PRO A 92 1.68 15.42 -34.10
C PRO A 92 2.98 16.21 -33.92
N THR A 93 3.86 16.15 -34.93
CA THR A 93 5.19 16.79 -34.92
C THR A 93 5.27 18.09 -35.72
N GLY A 94 4.23 18.40 -36.50
CA GLY A 94 4.15 19.62 -37.31
C GLY A 94 4.14 20.90 -36.48
N ILE A 95 4.52 22.02 -37.09
CA ILE A 95 4.50 23.35 -36.46
C ILE A 95 3.04 23.82 -36.26
N HIS A 96 2.70 24.22 -35.04
CA HIS A 96 1.40 24.77 -34.70
C HIS A 96 1.25 26.19 -35.27
N ALA A 97 0.15 26.45 -35.98
CA ALA A 97 -0.04 27.67 -36.75
C ALA A 97 -0.06 28.96 -35.88
N GLU A 98 -0.57 28.87 -34.65
CA GLU A 98 -0.67 30.03 -33.74
C GLU A 98 0.56 30.20 -32.84
N GLU A 99 1.19 29.10 -32.41
CA GLU A 99 2.26 29.11 -31.41
C GLU A 99 3.66 29.15 -32.03
N GLY A 100 3.79 28.79 -33.31
CA GLY A 100 5.06 28.84 -34.03
C GLY A 100 6.10 27.78 -33.62
N VAL A 101 5.77 26.90 -32.68
CA VAL A 101 6.58 25.75 -32.25
C VAL A 101 5.91 24.42 -32.64
N SER A 102 6.60 23.29 -32.48
CA SER A 102 6.04 21.98 -32.81
C SER A 102 4.82 21.68 -31.93
N ALA A 103 3.79 21.00 -32.48
CA ALA A 103 2.62 20.62 -31.70
C ALA A 103 2.99 19.74 -30.49
N ALA A 104 4.02 18.90 -30.60
CA ALA A 104 4.59 18.13 -29.49
C ALA A 104 5.13 19.03 -28.36
N GLU A 105 5.75 20.16 -28.68
CA GLU A 105 6.21 21.14 -27.69
C GLU A 105 5.04 21.88 -27.04
N VAL A 106 4.02 22.26 -27.83
CA VAL A 106 2.81 22.94 -27.32
C VAL A 106 2.12 22.09 -26.25
N ILE A 107 1.83 20.82 -26.54
CA ILE A 107 1.10 19.96 -25.60
C ILE A 107 1.88 19.66 -24.30
N MET A 108 3.21 19.73 -24.35
CA MET A 108 4.08 19.44 -23.20
C MET A 108 4.31 20.67 -22.32
N THR A 109 4.20 21.88 -22.88
CA THR A 109 4.56 23.14 -22.20
C THR A 109 3.35 24.02 -21.87
N GLN A 110 2.20 23.79 -22.50
CA GLN A 110 0.99 24.58 -22.29
C GLN A 110 -0.13 23.77 -21.63
N LEU A 111 -0.78 24.41 -20.65
CA LEU A 111 -2.00 23.88 -20.05
C LEU A 111 -3.17 24.10 -21.02
N HIS A 112 -4.09 23.13 -21.04
CA HIS A 112 -5.28 23.18 -21.89
C HIS A 112 -4.99 23.16 -23.39
N ALA A 113 -3.91 22.49 -23.81
CA ALA A 113 -3.55 22.30 -25.21
C ALA A 113 -3.67 20.83 -25.61
N GLY A 114 -4.45 20.53 -26.65
CA GLY A 114 -4.64 19.16 -27.14
C GLY A 114 -5.85 19.00 -28.06
N GLY A 115 -5.91 17.88 -28.80
CA GLY A 115 -7.00 17.58 -29.74
C GLY A 115 -8.30 17.05 -29.11
N LYS A 116 -8.41 17.07 -27.78
CA LYS A 116 -9.49 16.41 -27.01
C LYS A 116 -10.62 17.36 -26.56
N PHE A 117 -10.65 18.61 -27.06
CA PHE A 117 -11.60 19.64 -26.62
C PHE A 117 -12.91 19.70 -27.40
N GLU A 118 -12.99 19.16 -28.63
CA GLU A 118 -14.16 19.27 -29.49
C GLU A 118 -14.78 17.90 -29.84
N ASN A 119 -15.18 17.12 -28.83
CA ASN A 119 -15.71 15.75 -29.02
C ASN A 119 -17.10 15.69 -29.71
N THR A 120 -17.67 16.83 -30.12
CA THR A 120 -19.03 16.94 -30.68
C THR A 120 -19.06 17.16 -32.20
N SER A 121 -17.92 17.30 -32.86
CA SER A 121 -17.82 17.47 -34.32
C SER A 121 -17.39 16.17 -35.03
N ASP A 122 -17.95 15.89 -36.22
CA ASP A 122 -17.65 14.68 -36.99
C ASP A 122 -16.20 14.63 -37.53
N ASP A 123 -15.49 15.77 -37.53
CA ASP A 123 -14.12 15.93 -38.02
C ASP A 123 -13.05 15.69 -36.94
N ASN A 124 -13.44 15.34 -35.70
CA ASN A 124 -12.49 15.24 -34.59
C ASN A 124 -11.72 13.91 -34.50
N ALA A 125 -10.48 13.98 -34.01
CA ALA A 125 -9.55 12.84 -33.95
C ALA A 125 -9.91 11.78 -32.88
N TYR A 126 -10.76 12.15 -31.90
CA TYR A 126 -11.26 11.28 -30.84
C TYR A 126 -12.77 11.47 -30.66
N LYS A 127 -13.55 10.39 -30.83
CA LYS A 127 -15.01 10.42 -30.64
C LYS A 127 -15.45 10.13 -29.19
N VAL A 128 -14.63 9.37 -28.46
CA VAL A 128 -14.81 9.04 -27.03
C VAL A 128 -13.42 9.03 -26.40
N SER A 129 -13.22 9.79 -25.33
CA SER A 129 -11.95 9.85 -24.59
C SER A 129 -12.17 10.02 -23.09
N GLY A 130 -11.27 9.48 -22.27
CA GLY A 130 -11.28 9.71 -20.82
C GLY A 130 -10.67 11.07 -20.43
N GLY A 131 -9.70 11.56 -21.20
CA GLY A 131 -9.01 12.82 -20.97
C GLY A 131 -9.75 14.03 -21.56
N LEU A 132 -10.43 14.82 -20.72
CA LEU A 132 -11.25 15.97 -21.17
C LEU A 132 -10.61 17.34 -20.95
N HIS A 133 -9.56 17.43 -20.14
CA HIS A 133 -9.06 18.73 -19.66
C HIS A 133 -7.86 19.26 -20.46
N GLY A 134 -7.15 18.38 -21.18
CA GLY A 134 -5.92 18.72 -21.93
C GLY A 134 -4.79 19.28 -21.07
N VAL A 135 -4.67 18.82 -19.82
CA VAL A 135 -3.66 19.29 -18.85
C VAL A 135 -2.71 18.16 -18.42
N GLY A 136 -3.11 16.90 -18.55
CA GLY A 136 -2.44 15.74 -17.96
C GLY A 136 -0.95 15.63 -18.25
N VAL A 137 -0.58 15.47 -19.53
CA VAL A 137 0.83 15.25 -19.91
C VAL A 137 1.73 16.46 -19.61
N SER A 138 1.20 17.67 -19.70
CA SER A 138 1.92 18.89 -19.33
C SER A 138 2.20 18.98 -17.82
N VAL A 139 1.29 18.46 -16.98
CA VAL A 139 1.50 18.33 -15.52
C VAL A 139 2.60 17.32 -15.24
N VAL A 140 2.62 16.19 -15.95
CA VAL A 140 3.69 15.19 -15.82
C VAL A 140 5.04 15.82 -16.15
N ASN A 141 5.13 16.58 -17.24
CA ASN A 141 6.35 17.29 -17.61
C ASN A 141 6.77 18.32 -16.53
N ALA A 142 5.83 19.10 -16.01
CA ALA A 142 6.08 20.10 -14.97
C ALA A 142 6.62 19.51 -13.65
N LEU A 143 6.13 18.31 -13.28
CA LEU A 143 6.45 17.63 -12.03
C LEU A 143 7.60 16.61 -12.18
N SER A 144 8.21 16.54 -13.35
CA SER A 144 9.39 15.71 -13.61
C SER A 144 10.67 16.53 -13.51
N GLU A 145 11.75 15.93 -13.01
CA GLU A 145 13.09 16.53 -13.11
C GLU A 145 13.51 16.63 -14.58
N TRP A 146 13.31 15.56 -15.33
CA TRP A 146 13.47 15.52 -16.78
C TRP A 146 12.43 14.62 -17.43
N LEU A 147 12.11 14.93 -18.68
CA LEU A 147 11.25 14.13 -19.54
C LEU A 147 11.86 14.04 -20.94
N GLU A 148 11.91 12.84 -21.49
CA GLU A 148 12.34 12.54 -22.85
C GLU A 148 11.15 12.03 -23.66
N LEU A 149 10.95 12.65 -24.83
CA LEU A 149 9.86 12.34 -25.74
C LEU A 149 10.46 11.84 -27.05
N THR A 150 10.10 10.62 -27.43
CA THR A 150 10.43 10.02 -28.72
C THR A 150 9.15 9.75 -29.50
N ILE A 151 9.06 10.20 -30.74
CA ILE A 151 7.89 10.03 -31.60
C ILE A 151 8.31 9.34 -32.89
N TRP A 152 7.63 8.26 -33.26
CA TRP A 152 7.78 7.60 -34.55
C TRP A 152 6.57 7.89 -35.41
N ARG A 153 6.75 8.75 -36.42
CA ARG A 153 5.67 9.20 -37.31
C ARG A 153 6.23 9.51 -38.69
N ASP A 154 5.45 9.24 -39.74
CA ASP A 154 5.82 9.51 -41.13
C ASP A 154 7.17 8.88 -41.58
N GLY A 155 7.58 7.79 -40.92
CA GLY A 155 8.85 7.10 -41.20
C GLY A 155 10.09 7.75 -40.57
N GLU A 156 9.91 8.78 -39.74
CA GLU A 156 10.98 9.49 -39.04
C GLU A 156 10.89 9.27 -37.52
N GLU A 157 12.06 9.25 -36.88
CA GLU A 157 12.19 9.27 -35.42
C GLU A 157 12.50 10.69 -34.96
N HIS A 158 11.59 11.28 -34.20
CA HIS A 158 11.75 12.59 -33.59
C HIS A 158 12.05 12.44 -32.10
N TRP A 159 12.94 13.28 -31.59
CA TRP A 159 13.34 13.28 -30.18
C TRP A 159 13.37 14.70 -29.61
N MET A 160 12.92 14.84 -28.37
CA MET A 160 12.91 16.09 -27.62
C MET A 160 13.12 15.83 -26.13
N LYS A 161 13.78 16.76 -25.44
CA LYS A 161 14.03 16.68 -24.00
C LYS A 161 13.54 17.93 -23.28
N PHE A 162 12.97 17.70 -22.12
CA PHE A 162 12.45 18.71 -21.21
C PHE A 162 13.11 18.56 -19.83
N ALA A 163 13.23 19.67 -19.11
CA ALA A 163 13.70 19.71 -17.73
C ALA A 163 12.78 20.63 -16.91
N HIS A 164 12.20 20.09 -15.83
CA HIS A 164 11.24 20.80 -14.98
C HIS A 164 10.08 21.48 -15.74
N GLY A 165 9.61 20.91 -16.84
CA GLY A 165 8.53 21.46 -17.67
C GLY A 165 8.98 22.35 -18.84
N ASP A 166 10.24 22.80 -18.84
CA ASP A 166 10.78 23.67 -19.89
C ASP A 166 11.47 22.85 -21.00
N ALA A 167 11.27 23.24 -22.26
CA ALA A 167 11.95 22.62 -23.40
C ALA A 167 13.46 22.95 -23.36
N VAL A 168 14.31 21.94 -23.24
CA VAL A 168 15.78 22.12 -23.23
C VAL A 168 16.28 22.29 -24.66
N GLU A 169 15.70 21.54 -25.59
CA GLU A 169 16.03 21.56 -27.01
C GLU A 169 14.74 21.43 -27.83
N SER A 170 14.68 22.09 -29.00
CA SER A 170 13.55 21.94 -29.92
C SER A 170 13.50 20.53 -30.51
N LEU A 171 12.30 20.10 -30.91
CA LEU A 171 12.07 18.81 -31.56
C LEU A 171 13.00 18.63 -32.77
N ARG A 172 13.83 17.58 -32.75
CA ARG A 172 14.74 17.23 -33.86
C ARG A 172 14.45 15.84 -34.40
N VAL A 173 14.78 15.64 -35.68
CA VAL A 173 14.80 14.31 -36.29
C VAL A 173 16.14 13.64 -35.94
N VAL A 174 16.09 12.47 -35.32
CA VAL A 174 17.28 11.66 -34.97
C VAL A 174 17.71 10.82 -36.17
N GLY A 175 16.75 10.29 -36.92
CA GLY A 175 16.99 9.42 -38.07
C GLY A 175 15.70 8.80 -38.61
N PRO A 176 15.80 7.82 -39.53
CA PRO A 176 14.64 7.06 -39.98
C PRO A 176 14.10 6.19 -38.85
N ALA A 177 12.78 6.12 -38.71
CA ALA A 177 12.14 5.22 -37.77
C ALA A 177 12.45 3.75 -38.13
N PRO A 178 12.57 2.84 -37.15
CA PRO A 178 12.68 1.41 -37.41
C PRO A 178 11.53 0.91 -38.30
N GLU A 179 11.81 -0.06 -39.18
CA GLU A 179 10.85 -0.52 -40.18
C GLU A 179 9.51 -0.95 -39.54
N GLY A 180 8.42 -0.30 -39.96
CA GLY A 180 7.07 -0.55 -39.44
C GLY A 180 6.77 0.03 -38.06
N LYS A 181 7.73 0.71 -37.41
CA LYS A 181 7.53 1.33 -36.10
C LYS A 181 6.80 2.67 -36.23
N LYS A 182 5.73 2.82 -35.44
CA LYS A 182 4.92 4.04 -35.28
C LYS A 182 4.50 4.16 -33.82
N GLY A 183 4.19 5.37 -33.36
CA GLY A 183 3.69 5.62 -32.00
C GLY A 183 4.55 6.60 -31.22
N THR A 184 4.44 6.57 -29.90
CA THR A 184 5.13 7.51 -29.00
C THR A 184 5.77 6.76 -27.84
N ARG A 185 6.95 7.20 -27.40
CA ARG A 185 7.55 6.82 -26.13
C ARG A 185 7.82 8.06 -25.29
N VAL A 186 7.28 8.07 -24.07
CA VAL A 186 7.50 9.10 -23.06
C VAL A 186 8.25 8.46 -21.89
N THR A 187 9.45 8.97 -21.60
CA THR A 187 10.26 8.54 -20.46
C THR A 187 10.46 9.72 -19.52
N PHE A 188 10.12 9.58 -18.25
CA PHE A 188 10.24 10.69 -17.29
C PHE A 188 10.73 10.22 -15.93
N LEU A 189 11.42 11.12 -15.22
CA LEU A 189 11.82 10.95 -13.82
C LEU A 189 11.07 11.97 -12.96
N ALA A 190 10.23 11.50 -12.03
CA ALA A 190 9.50 12.38 -11.12
C ALA A 190 10.46 13.21 -10.24
N SER A 191 10.08 14.45 -9.95
CA SER A 191 10.91 15.36 -9.16
C SER A 191 10.81 15.07 -7.65
N ASP A 192 11.95 14.78 -7.03
CA ASP A 192 12.10 14.64 -5.57
C ASP A 192 11.81 15.95 -4.80
N GLU A 193 11.74 17.10 -5.48
CA GLU A 193 11.31 18.37 -4.85
C GLU A 193 9.82 18.39 -4.57
N THR A 194 9.03 17.69 -5.41
CA THR A 194 7.58 17.60 -5.30
C THR A 194 7.17 16.40 -4.45
N PHE A 195 7.72 15.23 -4.75
CA PHE A 195 7.41 13.98 -4.07
C PHE A 195 8.48 13.66 -3.02
N LYS A 196 8.24 14.00 -1.75
CA LYS A 196 9.27 13.90 -0.71
C LYS A 196 9.22 12.63 0.11
N ASN A 197 8.01 12.10 0.34
CA ASN A 197 7.79 10.96 1.23
C ASN A 197 7.81 9.63 0.48
N VAL A 198 7.13 9.57 -0.66
CA VAL A 198 7.05 8.39 -1.52
C VAL A 198 7.70 8.73 -2.86
N THR A 199 8.87 8.15 -3.11
CA THR A 199 9.68 8.37 -4.34
C THR A 199 9.81 7.13 -5.20
N VAL A 200 9.17 6.03 -4.80
CA VAL A 200 9.28 4.73 -5.47
C VAL A 200 7.91 4.29 -5.95
N TYR A 201 7.79 4.00 -7.25
CA TYR A 201 6.58 3.42 -7.83
C TYR A 201 6.30 2.02 -7.29
N ASP A 202 5.06 1.78 -6.90
CA ASP A 202 4.55 0.49 -6.46
C ASP A 202 4.09 -0.31 -7.70
N PHE A 203 4.77 -1.44 -7.95
CA PHE A 203 4.48 -2.29 -9.10
C PHE A 203 3.10 -2.93 -9.00
N GLU A 204 2.69 -3.37 -7.81
CA GLU A 204 1.40 -4.07 -7.60
C GLU A 204 0.23 -3.10 -7.78
N LYS A 205 0.36 -1.85 -7.32
CA LYS A 205 -0.65 -0.80 -7.55
C LYS A 205 -0.81 -0.50 -9.05
N LEU A 206 0.30 -0.38 -9.79
CA LEU A 206 0.25 -0.16 -11.25
C LEU A 206 -0.36 -1.37 -11.97
N GLU A 207 0.09 -2.57 -11.62
CA GLU A 207 -0.40 -3.83 -12.17
C GLU A 207 -1.91 -3.98 -12.00
N HIS A 208 -2.42 -3.73 -10.79
CA HIS A 208 -3.85 -3.77 -10.50
C HIS A 208 -4.62 -2.84 -11.45
N ARG A 209 -4.18 -1.58 -11.55
CA ARG A 209 -4.81 -0.58 -12.42
C ARG A 209 -4.79 -0.98 -13.90
N TYR A 210 -3.64 -1.43 -14.40
CA TYR A 210 -3.51 -1.81 -15.81
C TYR A 210 -4.26 -3.10 -16.14
N ARG A 211 -4.45 -3.99 -15.17
CA ARG A 211 -5.29 -5.18 -15.33
C ARG A 211 -6.75 -4.80 -15.56
N GLU A 212 -7.29 -3.86 -14.78
CA GLU A 212 -8.64 -3.32 -15.00
C GLU A 212 -8.77 -2.72 -16.41
N LEU A 213 -7.78 -1.91 -16.81
CA LEU A 213 -7.78 -1.27 -18.12
C LEU A 213 -7.70 -2.29 -19.26
N ALA A 214 -6.92 -3.36 -19.12
CA ALA A 214 -6.83 -4.44 -20.11
C ALA A 214 -8.16 -5.21 -20.24
N PHE A 215 -8.92 -5.36 -19.15
CA PHE A 215 -10.25 -5.96 -19.20
C PHE A 215 -11.29 -5.06 -19.87
N LEU A 216 -11.22 -3.74 -19.63
CA LEU A 216 -12.13 -2.75 -20.22
C LEU A 216 -11.86 -2.53 -21.72
N ASN A 217 -10.63 -2.78 -22.17
CA ASN A 217 -10.21 -2.61 -23.55
C ASN A 217 -9.84 -3.97 -24.17
N SER A 218 -10.87 -4.74 -24.53
CA SER A 218 -10.65 -6.02 -25.18
C SER A 218 -9.84 -5.85 -26.47
N GLY A 219 -8.80 -6.67 -26.63
CA GLY A 219 -7.90 -6.61 -27.79
C GLY A 219 -6.72 -5.65 -27.65
N VAL A 220 -6.60 -4.89 -26.56
CA VAL A 220 -5.40 -4.09 -26.26
C VAL A 220 -4.48 -4.88 -25.33
N ARG A 221 -3.22 -5.06 -25.73
CA ARG A 221 -2.19 -5.72 -24.94
C ARG A 221 -1.42 -4.69 -24.12
N ILE A 222 -1.42 -4.84 -22.80
CA ILE A 222 -0.65 -3.99 -21.89
C ILE A 222 0.49 -4.83 -21.30
N LEU A 223 1.73 -4.45 -21.59
CA LEU A 223 2.93 -5.08 -21.03
C LEU A 223 3.48 -4.19 -19.91
N LEU A 224 3.46 -4.70 -18.68
CA LEU A 224 4.06 -4.02 -17.53
C LEU A 224 5.36 -4.73 -17.11
N ARG A 225 6.47 -3.99 -17.08
CA ARG A 225 7.81 -4.51 -16.75
C ARG A 225 8.44 -3.76 -15.59
N ASP A 226 8.85 -4.48 -14.57
CA ASP A 226 9.75 -3.97 -13.53
C ASP A 226 11.18 -4.40 -13.83
N LYS A 227 12.01 -3.46 -14.25
CA LYS A 227 13.44 -3.69 -14.53
C LYS A 227 14.34 -3.30 -13.36
N ARG A 228 13.79 -2.91 -12.21
CA ARG A 228 14.58 -2.39 -11.08
C ARG A 228 15.37 -3.50 -10.37
N GLY A 229 14.79 -4.69 -10.25
CA GLY A 229 15.41 -5.86 -9.65
C GLY A 229 16.36 -6.61 -10.59
N GLU A 230 17.03 -7.63 -10.06
CA GLU A 230 17.90 -8.53 -10.83
C GLU A 230 17.10 -9.34 -11.88
N GLU A 231 15.94 -9.86 -11.47
CA GLU A 231 14.99 -10.51 -12.37
C GLU A 231 13.96 -9.48 -12.84
N VAL A 232 13.81 -9.37 -14.16
CA VAL A 232 12.76 -8.53 -14.75
C VAL A 232 11.42 -9.20 -14.47
N LYS A 233 10.58 -8.53 -13.67
CA LYS A 233 9.18 -8.95 -13.50
C LYS A 233 8.38 -8.43 -14.68
N GLU A 234 7.73 -9.30 -15.43
CA GLU A 234 6.91 -8.94 -16.58
C GLU A 234 5.50 -9.50 -16.41
N HIS A 235 4.50 -8.63 -16.51
CA HIS A 235 3.09 -9.01 -16.54
C HIS A 235 2.51 -8.65 -17.92
N ASP A 236 2.10 -9.70 -18.64
CA ASP A 236 1.43 -9.60 -19.93
C ASP A 236 -0.08 -9.61 -19.75
N LEU A 237 -0.70 -8.44 -19.89
CA LEU A 237 -2.12 -8.22 -19.65
C LEU A 237 -2.84 -8.13 -20.99
N PHE A 238 -3.44 -9.23 -21.42
CA PHE A 238 -4.24 -9.31 -22.63
C PHE A 238 -5.49 -10.17 -22.40
N TYR A 239 -6.66 -9.56 -22.59
CA TYR A 239 -7.95 -10.21 -22.33
C TYR A 239 -8.91 -10.02 -23.50
N GLU A 240 -9.40 -11.13 -24.06
CA GLU A 240 -10.37 -11.09 -25.16
C GLU A 240 -11.83 -11.11 -24.66
N GLY A 241 -12.07 -11.62 -23.44
CA GLY A 241 -13.42 -11.76 -22.88
C GLY A 241 -14.05 -10.48 -22.31
N GLY A 242 -13.36 -9.33 -22.44
CA GLY A 242 -13.82 -8.01 -22.01
C GLY A 242 -14.29 -7.95 -20.56
N ILE A 243 -15.34 -7.17 -20.31
CA ILE A 243 -15.94 -7.01 -18.98
C ILE A 243 -16.54 -8.31 -18.40
N GLY A 244 -16.90 -9.29 -19.24
CA GLY A 244 -17.34 -10.60 -18.77
C GLY A 244 -16.21 -11.38 -18.09
N ALA A 245 -15.03 -11.41 -18.71
CA ALA A 245 -13.84 -11.99 -18.10
C ALA A 245 -13.42 -11.24 -16.83
N PHE A 246 -13.68 -9.93 -16.77
CA PHE A 246 -13.41 -9.14 -15.58
C PHE A 246 -14.32 -9.54 -14.40
N VAL A 247 -15.62 -9.76 -14.62
CA VAL A 247 -16.51 -10.29 -13.57
C VAL A 247 -16.00 -11.66 -13.08
N SER A 248 -15.64 -12.57 -14.00
CA SER A 248 -15.06 -13.86 -13.62
C SER A 248 -13.75 -13.72 -12.82
N TYR A 249 -12.94 -12.70 -13.13
CA TYR A 249 -11.73 -12.40 -12.37
C TYR A 249 -12.04 -11.88 -10.97
N LEU A 250 -13.03 -11.01 -10.80
CA LEU A 250 -13.48 -10.52 -9.49
C LEU A 250 -14.07 -11.65 -8.62
N ASP A 251 -14.72 -12.62 -9.24
CA ASP A 251 -15.34 -13.76 -8.58
C ASP A 251 -14.45 -15.02 -8.53
N ARG A 252 -13.18 -14.93 -8.93
CA ARG A 252 -12.23 -16.07 -8.94
C ARG A 252 -12.03 -16.75 -7.59
N ASN A 253 -12.25 -16.00 -6.51
CA ASN A 253 -12.15 -16.46 -5.12
C ASN A 253 -13.52 -16.75 -4.49
N LYS A 254 -14.58 -16.84 -5.29
CA LYS A 254 -15.97 -17.09 -4.87
C LYS A 254 -16.57 -18.25 -5.68
N GLN A 255 -17.72 -18.76 -5.27
CA GLN A 255 -18.44 -19.78 -6.05
C GLN A 255 -19.53 -19.13 -6.90
N PRO A 256 -19.36 -19.05 -8.23
CA PRO A 256 -20.37 -18.46 -9.11
C PRO A 256 -21.62 -19.35 -9.19
N LEU A 257 -22.79 -18.71 -9.30
CA LEU A 257 -24.09 -19.37 -9.45
C LEU A 257 -24.39 -19.73 -10.92
N LEU A 258 -23.71 -19.04 -11.84
CA LEU A 258 -23.83 -19.21 -13.28
C LEU A 258 -22.54 -19.85 -13.84
N PRO A 259 -22.61 -20.57 -14.97
CA PRO A 259 -21.40 -21.09 -15.61
C PRO A 259 -20.58 -19.99 -16.29
N ASN A 260 -21.24 -18.94 -16.78
CA ASN A 260 -20.62 -17.78 -17.40
C ASN A 260 -21.36 -16.50 -16.95
N PRO A 261 -20.65 -15.38 -16.76
CA PRO A 261 -21.27 -14.08 -16.49
C PRO A 261 -22.21 -13.63 -17.61
N ILE A 262 -23.24 -12.89 -17.24
CA ILE A 262 -24.16 -12.27 -18.19
C ILE A 262 -23.49 -11.01 -18.71
N ALA A 263 -23.14 -10.98 -19.99
CA ALA A 263 -22.57 -9.81 -20.65
C ALA A 263 -23.58 -9.17 -21.63
N ILE A 264 -23.83 -7.89 -21.46
CA ILE A 264 -24.75 -7.07 -22.25
C ILE A 264 -23.94 -5.92 -22.84
N SER A 265 -23.94 -5.77 -24.15
CA SER A 265 -23.32 -4.64 -24.85
C SER A 265 -24.28 -4.09 -25.90
N SER A 266 -24.45 -2.77 -25.93
CA SER A 266 -25.23 -2.07 -26.94
C SER A 266 -24.86 -0.60 -26.97
N GLU A 267 -24.95 0.01 -28.15
CA GLU A 267 -24.96 1.46 -28.30
C GLU A 267 -26.41 1.94 -28.40
N ARG A 268 -26.78 2.96 -27.62
CA ARG A 268 -28.11 3.61 -27.67
C ARG A 268 -27.94 5.11 -27.53
N ASP A 269 -28.58 5.88 -28.40
CA ASP A 269 -28.55 7.35 -28.39
C ASP A 269 -27.12 7.94 -28.40
N GLY A 270 -26.19 7.28 -29.11
CA GLY A 270 -24.77 7.68 -29.16
C GLY A 270 -23.98 7.38 -27.89
N ILE A 271 -24.55 6.63 -26.96
CA ILE A 271 -23.93 6.19 -25.71
C ILE A 271 -23.65 4.70 -25.81
N GLY A 272 -22.38 4.32 -25.73
CA GLY A 272 -21.97 2.92 -25.64
C GLY A 272 -22.20 2.42 -24.21
N ILE A 273 -22.91 1.31 -24.04
CA ILE A 273 -23.21 0.75 -22.73
C ILE A 273 -22.80 -0.71 -22.71
N GLU A 274 -21.95 -1.07 -21.76
CA GLU A 274 -21.48 -2.42 -21.53
C GLU A 274 -21.68 -2.78 -20.05
N VAL A 275 -22.46 -3.82 -19.80
CA VAL A 275 -22.76 -4.31 -18.45
C VAL A 275 -22.47 -5.80 -18.37
N ALA A 276 -21.69 -6.21 -17.39
CA ALA A 276 -21.46 -7.61 -17.07
C ALA A 276 -21.85 -7.88 -15.63
N LEU A 277 -22.55 -8.98 -15.36
CA LEU A 277 -22.97 -9.31 -14.00
C LEU A 277 -23.08 -10.82 -13.76
N GLU A 278 -22.84 -11.20 -12.51
CA GLU A 278 -22.91 -12.57 -12.02
C GLU A 278 -23.36 -12.59 -10.56
N TRP A 279 -24.11 -13.62 -10.17
CA TRP A 279 -24.37 -13.92 -8.76
C TRP A 279 -23.42 -15.00 -8.29
N ASN A 280 -22.93 -14.87 -7.07
CA ASN A 280 -22.06 -15.83 -6.40
C ASN A 280 -22.64 -16.24 -5.04
N ASP A 281 -21.91 -17.04 -4.28
CA ASP A 281 -22.27 -17.54 -2.96
C ASP A 281 -22.07 -16.52 -1.82
N SER A 282 -21.50 -15.35 -2.11
CA SER A 282 -21.32 -14.29 -1.11
C SER A 282 -22.62 -13.58 -0.73
N TYR A 283 -22.53 -12.73 0.29
CA TYR A 283 -23.64 -11.96 0.86
C TYR A 283 -23.49 -10.45 0.66
N TYR A 284 -22.52 -10.03 -0.14
CA TYR A 284 -22.19 -8.63 -0.37
C TYR A 284 -22.36 -8.28 -1.84
N GLU A 285 -22.68 -7.02 -2.10
CA GLU A 285 -22.76 -6.45 -3.44
C GLU A 285 -21.37 -5.90 -3.81
N ASN A 286 -20.84 -6.27 -4.97
CA ASN A 286 -19.65 -5.67 -5.56
C ASN A 286 -19.98 -5.12 -6.94
N VAL A 287 -20.18 -3.81 -7.07
CA VAL A 287 -20.52 -3.18 -8.35
C VAL A 287 -19.50 -2.10 -8.70
N LEU A 288 -18.70 -2.35 -9.72
CA LEU A 288 -17.72 -1.41 -10.24
C LEU A 288 -18.32 -0.59 -11.38
N CYS A 289 -18.07 0.72 -11.35
CA CYS A 289 -18.64 1.69 -12.25
C CYS A 289 -17.54 2.39 -13.05
N PHE A 290 -17.68 2.41 -14.37
CA PHE A 290 -16.72 3.02 -15.27
C PHE A 290 -17.40 3.95 -16.28
N THR A 291 -16.76 5.08 -16.55
CA THR A 291 -17.15 6.04 -17.58
C THR A 291 -15.92 6.37 -18.41
N ASN A 292 -15.93 6.05 -19.71
CA ASN A 292 -14.77 6.20 -20.61
C ASN A 292 -13.48 5.60 -20.02
N ASN A 293 -13.56 4.35 -19.51
CA ASN A 293 -12.48 3.61 -18.84
C ASN A 293 -11.96 4.21 -17.50
N ILE A 294 -12.60 5.25 -17.00
CA ILE A 294 -12.27 5.87 -15.71
C ILE A 294 -13.18 5.29 -14.63
N PRO A 295 -12.65 4.81 -13.49
CA PRO A 295 -13.44 4.27 -12.39
C PRO A 295 -14.15 5.39 -11.61
N GLN A 296 -15.37 5.13 -11.17
CA GLN A 296 -16.14 6.00 -10.27
C GLN A 296 -16.33 5.32 -8.91
N ARG A 297 -15.54 5.72 -7.91
CA ARG A 297 -15.60 5.15 -6.54
C ARG A 297 -16.94 5.41 -5.85
N ASP A 298 -17.54 6.57 -6.08
CA ASP A 298 -18.85 6.96 -5.53
C ASP A 298 -20.02 6.58 -6.46
N GLY A 299 -19.72 5.89 -7.57
CA GLY A 299 -20.68 5.53 -8.60
C GLY A 299 -21.27 6.75 -9.31
N GLY A 300 -22.61 6.89 -9.31
CA GLY A 300 -23.29 8.04 -9.90
C GLY A 300 -24.64 7.71 -10.52
N THR A 301 -25.02 8.49 -11.53
CA THR A 301 -26.31 8.34 -12.23
C THR A 301 -26.48 6.97 -12.88
N HIS A 302 -25.46 6.48 -13.58
CA HIS A 302 -25.39 5.13 -14.15
C HIS A 302 -25.59 4.00 -13.12
N LEU A 303 -24.93 4.03 -11.96
CA LEU A 303 -25.14 3.03 -10.90
C LEU A 303 -26.59 3.01 -10.39
N ALA A 304 -27.16 4.19 -10.13
CA ALA A 304 -28.53 4.31 -9.65
C ALA A 304 -29.55 3.79 -10.69
N ALA A 305 -29.30 4.07 -11.97
CA ALA A 305 -30.08 3.58 -13.10
C ALA A 305 -30.00 2.05 -13.24
N PHE A 306 -28.79 1.47 -13.19
CA PHE A 306 -28.58 0.03 -13.20
C PHE A 306 -29.33 -0.68 -12.07
N ARG A 307 -29.19 -0.19 -10.82
CA ARG A 307 -29.88 -0.77 -9.65
C ARG A 307 -31.40 -0.72 -9.79
N ALA A 308 -31.95 0.40 -10.24
CA ALA A 308 -33.39 0.57 -10.44
C ALA A 308 -33.92 -0.38 -11.53
N ALA A 309 -33.22 -0.49 -12.66
CA ALA A 309 -33.61 -1.36 -13.77
C ALA A 309 -33.56 -2.84 -13.38
N LEU A 310 -32.47 -3.29 -12.77
CA LEU A 310 -32.30 -4.68 -12.32
C LEU A 310 -33.40 -5.08 -11.33
N THR A 311 -33.67 -4.22 -10.35
CA THR A 311 -34.70 -4.47 -9.32
C THR A 311 -36.08 -4.61 -9.95
N ARG A 312 -36.43 -3.76 -10.91
CA ARG A 312 -37.72 -3.80 -11.59
C ARG A 312 -37.87 -5.06 -12.45
N THR A 313 -36.84 -5.42 -13.22
CA THR A 313 -36.88 -6.57 -14.12
C THR A 313 -37.01 -7.90 -13.36
N LEU A 314 -36.21 -8.08 -12.30
CA LEU A 314 -36.25 -9.30 -11.49
C LEU A 314 -37.57 -9.45 -10.73
N ASN A 315 -38.15 -8.35 -10.22
CA ASN A 315 -39.48 -8.38 -9.58
C ASN A 315 -40.55 -8.85 -10.56
N ASN A 316 -40.59 -8.24 -11.75
CA ASN A 316 -41.55 -8.61 -12.79
C ASN A 316 -41.42 -10.09 -13.19
N TYR A 317 -40.20 -10.61 -13.29
CA TYR A 317 -39.96 -12.02 -13.61
C TYR A 317 -40.36 -12.96 -12.46
N ALA A 318 -40.04 -12.61 -11.21
CA ALA A 318 -40.42 -13.40 -10.03
C ALA A 318 -41.95 -13.49 -9.86
N GLU A 319 -42.68 -12.41 -10.18
CA GLU A 319 -44.14 -12.39 -10.17
C GLU A 319 -44.73 -13.28 -11.28
N LYS A 320 -44.24 -13.13 -12.51
CA LYS A 320 -44.69 -13.92 -13.68
C LYS A 320 -44.41 -15.41 -13.52
N SER A 321 -43.25 -15.79 -13.01
CA SER A 321 -42.84 -17.19 -12.82
C SER A 321 -43.61 -17.91 -11.70
N GLY A 322 -44.35 -17.17 -10.86
CA GLY A 322 -45.17 -17.72 -9.78
C GLY A 322 -44.39 -18.27 -8.58
N LEU A 323 -43.07 -18.10 -8.55
CA LEU A 323 -42.18 -18.56 -7.46
C LEU A 323 -42.47 -17.85 -6.12
N LEU A 324 -42.89 -16.57 -6.19
CA LEU A 324 -43.24 -15.76 -5.01
C LEU A 324 -44.44 -16.27 -4.21
N LYS A 325 -45.36 -17.01 -4.85
CA LYS A 325 -46.60 -17.47 -4.20
C LYS A 325 -46.37 -18.49 -3.08
N LYS A 326 -45.21 -19.15 -3.05
CA LYS A 326 -44.90 -20.21 -2.07
C LYS A 326 -44.45 -19.66 -0.71
N GLU A 327 -43.69 -18.57 -0.68
CA GLU A 327 -42.98 -18.10 0.53
C GLU A 327 -43.62 -16.86 1.20
N LYS A 328 -44.55 -16.15 0.54
CA LYS A 328 -45.18 -14.89 1.05
C LYS A 328 -44.17 -13.85 1.55
N VAL A 329 -43.11 -13.60 0.77
CA VAL A 329 -42.08 -12.60 1.09
C VAL A 329 -42.15 -11.45 0.07
N ASN A 330 -41.98 -10.22 0.54
CA ASN A 330 -41.81 -9.04 -0.33
C ASN A 330 -40.33 -8.87 -0.62
N LEU A 331 -39.97 -8.89 -1.91
CA LEU A 331 -38.59 -8.68 -2.35
C LEU A 331 -38.26 -7.19 -2.34
N THR A 332 -37.08 -6.84 -1.85
CA THR A 332 -36.50 -5.50 -1.98
C THR A 332 -35.34 -5.52 -2.97
N GLY A 333 -34.87 -4.33 -3.38
CA GLY A 333 -33.69 -4.25 -4.24
C GLY A 333 -32.44 -4.83 -3.58
N ASP A 334 -32.31 -4.73 -2.26
CA ASP A 334 -31.13 -5.23 -1.53
C ASP A 334 -31.07 -6.76 -1.58
N ASP A 335 -32.23 -7.43 -1.45
CA ASP A 335 -32.34 -8.89 -1.59
C ASP A 335 -31.86 -9.37 -2.97
N MET A 336 -32.07 -8.56 -4.01
CA MET A 336 -31.70 -8.88 -5.39
C MET A 336 -30.21 -8.70 -5.69
N ARG A 337 -29.54 -7.86 -4.91
CA ARG A 337 -28.12 -7.54 -5.06
C ARG A 337 -27.22 -8.31 -4.09
N GLU A 338 -27.79 -9.12 -3.20
CA GLU A 338 -27.03 -9.99 -2.32
C GLU A 338 -26.19 -10.99 -3.13
N GLY A 339 -24.87 -10.91 -3.00
CA GLY A 339 -23.92 -11.75 -3.73
C GLY A 339 -23.83 -11.41 -5.22
N LEU A 340 -24.24 -10.20 -5.62
CA LEU A 340 -24.09 -9.72 -7.00
C LEU A 340 -22.71 -9.10 -7.19
N THR A 341 -21.98 -9.59 -8.18
CA THR A 341 -20.81 -8.91 -8.75
C THR A 341 -21.19 -8.35 -10.11
N ALA A 342 -20.99 -7.05 -10.35
CA ALA A 342 -21.28 -6.44 -11.63
C ALA A 342 -20.29 -5.33 -12.02
N ILE A 343 -20.14 -5.14 -13.33
CA ILE A 343 -19.39 -4.05 -13.93
C ILE A 343 -20.34 -3.27 -14.84
N VAL A 344 -20.42 -1.96 -14.62
CA VAL A 344 -21.21 -1.05 -15.43
C VAL A 344 -20.26 -0.06 -16.09
N SER A 345 -20.01 -0.24 -17.38
CA SER A 345 -19.16 0.62 -18.20
C SER A 345 -19.99 1.42 -19.20
N VAL A 346 -19.84 2.74 -19.19
CA VAL A 346 -20.51 3.64 -20.13
C VAL A 346 -19.49 4.46 -20.92
N LYS A 347 -19.73 4.61 -22.21
CA LYS A 347 -18.93 5.38 -23.16
C LYS A 347 -19.75 6.58 -23.61
N LEU A 348 -19.32 7.78 -23.20
CA LEU A 348 -20.01 9.05 -23.37
C LEU A 348 -19.13 10.06 -24.12
N PRO A 349 -19.68 10.82 -25.08
CA PRO A 349 -18.93 11.91 -25.72
C PRO A 349 -18.58 13.06 -24.76
N ASP A 350 -19.51 13.46 -23.89
CA ASP A 350 -19.37 14.60 -22.96
C ASP A 350 -19.80 14.22 -21.50
N PRO A 351 -19.01 13.42 -20.77
CA PRO A 351 -19.37 13.04 -19.42
C PRO A 351 -19.15 14.18 -18.42
N LYS A 352 -20.07 14.32 -17.46
CA LYS A 352 -20.06 15.33 -16.41
C LYS A 352 -19.80 14.68 -15.06
N PHE A 353 -18.76 15.13 -14.37
CA PHE A 353 -18.35 14.63 -13.06
C PHE A 353 -18.55 15.69 -11.97
N SER A 354 -18.69 15.27 -10.71
CA SER A 354 -18.82 16.19 -9.57
C SER A 354 -17.52 16.89 -9.17
N SER A 355 -16.37 16.33 -9.55
CA SER A 355 -15.03 16.77 -9.15
C SER A 355 -13.98 16.41 -10.20
N GLN A 356 -12.78 17.00 -10.09
CA GLN A 356 -11.62 16.70 -10.93
C GLN A 356 -11.15 15.24 -10.80
N THR A 357 -11.30 14.65 -9.61
CA THR A 357 -10.98 13.23 -9.35
C THR A 357 -11.93 12.27 -10.06
N LYS A 358 -13.01 12.76 -10.68
CA LYS A 358 -13.99 11.99 -11.45
C LYS A 358 -14.65 10.84 -10.68
N ASP A 359 -14.75 10.96 -9.34
CA ASP A 359 -15.27 9.90 -8.46
C ASP A 359 -16.77 9.61 -8.64
N LYS A 360 -17.55 10.58 -9.14
CA LYS A 360 -19.00 10.47 -9.31
C LYS A 360 -19.51 11.04 -10.62
N LEU A 361 -20.25 10.22 -11.38
CA LEU A 361 -20.93 10.65 -12.61
C LEU A 361 -22.26 11.36 -12.31
N VAL A 362 -22.46 12.54 -12.88
CA VAL A 362 -23.69 13.34 -12.74
C VAL A 362 -24.46 13.54 -14.05
N SER A 363 -24.00 12.97 -15.17
CA SER A 363 -24.71 13.00 -16.46
C SER A 363 -26.07 12.30 -16.38
N SER A 364 -27.15 13.05 -16.56
CA SER A 364 -28.53 12.52 -16.50
C SER A 364 -28.96 11.77 -17.76
N GLU A 365 -28.36 12.10 -18.91
CA GLU A 365 -28.65 11.49 -20.22
C GLU A 365 -28.40 9.98 -20.29
N VAL A 366 -27.50 9.45 -19.45
CA VAL A 366 -27.19 8.01 -19.37
C VAL A 366 -28.33 7.18 -18.81
N ARG A 367 -29.18 7.80 -17.98
CA ARG A 367 -30.15 7.07 -17.15
C ARG A 367 -31.16 6.28 -17.96
N GLN A 368 -31.85 6.94 -18.89
CA GLN A 368 -32.92 6.31 -19.67
C GLN A 368 -32.40 5.22 -20.64
N PRO A 369 -31.32 5.45 -21.42
CA PRO A 369 -30.73 4.42 -22.28
C PRO A 369 -30.29 3.18 -21.51
N LEU A 370 -29.64 3.37 -20.35
CA LEU A 370 -29.20 2.26 -19.50
C LEU A 370 -30.38 1.49 -18.88
N GLU A 371 -31.36 2.20 -18.31
CA GLU A 371 -32.54 1.57 -17.72
C GLU A 371 -33.34 0.75 -18.75
N SER A 372 -33.45 1.26 -19.98
CA SER A 372 -34.14 0.56 -21.07
C SER A 372 -33.35 -0.64 -21.57
N LEU A 373 -32.03 -0.50 -21.78
CA LEU A 373 -31.18 -1.61 -22.24
C LEU A 373 -31.21 -2.78 -21.26
N MET A 374 -31.05 -2.47 -19.96
CA MET A 374 -31.11 -3.49 -18.91
C MET A 374 -32.48 -4.14 -18.81
N ALA A 375 -33.57 -3.37 -18.96
CA ALA A 375 -34.91 -3.94 -18.94
C ALA A 375 -35.13 -4.93 -20.10
N ASP A 376 -34.70 -4.57 -21.32
CA ASP A 376 -34.89 -5.39 -22.51
C ASP A 376 -34.01 -6.65 -22.45
N LYS A 377 -32.69 -6.47 -22.36
CA LYS A 377 -31.73 -7.57 -22.49
C LYS A 377 -31.72 -8.53 -21.31
N MET A 378 -31.96 -8.03 -20.11
CA MET A 378 -32.09 -8.90 -18.94
C MET A 378 -33.40 -9.72 -19.00
N SER A 379 -34.49 -9.14 -19.52
CA SER A 379 -35.73 -9.89 -19.72
C SER A 379 -35.53 -11.02 -20.74
N ASP A 380 -34.91 -10.70 -21.89
CA ASP A 380 -34.57 -11.69 -22.93
C ASP A 380 -33.74 -12.84 -22.32
N TRP A 381 -32.68 -12.52 -21.58
CA TRP A 381 -31.81 -13.53 -20.97
C TRP A 381 -32.53 -14.43 -19.97
N LEU A 382 -33.41 -13.87 -19.13
CA LEU A 382 -34.19 -14.62 -18.14
C LEU A 382 -35.23 -15.56 -18.79
N GLU A 383 -35.75 -15.19 -19.95
CA GLU A 383 -36.66 -16.02 -20.74
C GLU A 383 -35.93 -17.13 -21.51
N GLU A 384 -34.74 -16.83 -22.05
CA GLU A 384 -33.88 -17.80 -22.75
C GLU A 384 -33.24 -18.84 -21.81
N ASN A 385 -32.96 -18.47 -20.55
CA ASN A 385 -32.24 -19.31 -19.57
C ASN A 385 -33.08 -19.67 -18.33
N PRO A 386 -34.23 -20.37 -18.46
CA PRO A 386 -35.19 -20.54 -17.38
C PRO A 386 -34.69 -21.37 -16.20
N ALA A 387 -33.72 -22.28 -16.40
CA ALA A 387 -33.13 -23.06 -15.31
C ALA A 387 -32.24 -22.17 -14.41
N HIS A 388 -31.37 -21.37 -15.02
CA HIS A 388 -30.50 -20.44 -14.31
C HIS A 388 -31.30 -19.28 -13.68
N ALA A 389 -32.29 -18.75 -14.39
CA ALA A 389 -33.18 -17.73 -13.87
C ALA A 389 -33.92 -18.20 -12.60
N LYS A 390 -34.37 -19.46 -12.56
CA LYS A 390 -34.96 -20.06 -11.34
C LYS A 390 -33.97 -20.12 -10.17
N SER A 391 -32.71 -20.48 -10.42
CA SER A 391 -31.67 -20.50 -9.37
C SER A 391 -31.39 -19.11 -8.81
N VAL A 392 -31.30 -18.09 -9.67
CA VAL A 392 -31.13 -16.69 -9.26
C VAL A 392 -32.31 -16.24 -8.41
N VAL A 393 -33.55 -16.44 -8.89
CA VAL A 393 -34.76 -16.06 -8.13
C VAL A 393 -34.87 -16.83 -6.81
N ALA A 394 -34.47 -18.11 -6.76
CA ALA A 394 -34.43 -18.88 -5.53
C ALA A 394 -33.46 -18.27 -4.51
N LYS A 395 -32.24 -17.91 -4.92
CA LYS A 395 -31.27 -17.21 -4.05
C LYS A 395 -31.85 -15.89 -3.51
N ILE A 396 -32.52 -15.11 -4.35
CA ILE A 396 -33.16 -13.84 -3.96
C ILE A 396 -34.28 -14.08 -2.93
N ILE A 397 -35.09 -15.12 -3.12
CA ILE A 397 -36.16 -15.49 -2.18
C ILE A 397 -35.55 -15.95 -0.84
N ASP A 398 -34.48 -16.74 -0.87
CA ASP A 398 -33.77 -17.17 0.34
C ASP A 398 -33.20 -15.97 1.13
N ALA A 399 -32.59 -15.00 0.43
CA ALA A 399 -32.11 -13.76 1.02
C ALA A 399 -33.25 -12.96 1.67
N ALA A 400 -34.36 -12.79 0.96
CA ALA A 400 -35.52 -12.08 1.46
C ALA A 400 -36.18 -12.80 2.67
N ALA A 401 -36.26 -14.12 2.64
CA ALA A 401 -36.77 -14.94 3.74
C ALA A 401 -35.85 -14.83 4.97
N ALA A 402 -34.53 -14.85 4.77
CA ALA A 402 -33.55 -14.63 5.83
C ALA A 402 -33.65 -13.23 6.44
N ARG A 403 -33.80 -12.18 5.61
CA ARG A 403 -34.04 -10.81 6.07
C ARG A 403 -35.31 -10.70 6.91
N GLU A 404 -36.41 -11.30 6.46
CA GLU A 404 -37.67 -11.32 7.21
C GLU A 404 -37.56 -12.09 8.53
N ALA A 405 -36.85 -13.23 8.54
CA ALA A 405 -36.56 -13.98 9.75
C ALA A 405 -35.69 -13.16 10.73
N ALA A 406 -34.66 -12.48 10.22
CA ALA A 406 -33.81 -11.60 11.01
C ALA A 406 -34.59 -10.41 11.58
N ARG A 407 -35.46 -9.78 10.78
CA ARG A 407 -36.37 -8.72 11.22
C ARG A 407 -37.30 -9.19 12.33
N LYS A 408 -37.94 -10.36 12.17
CA LYS A 408 -38.81 -10.94 13.19
C LYS A 408 -38.06 -11.29 14.46
N ALA A 409 -36.87 -11.87 14.35
CA ALA A 409 -36.00 -12.17 15.49
C ALA A 409 -35.65 -10.88 16.24
N ARG A 410 -35.20 -9.84 15.51
CA ARG A 410 -34.91 -8.50 16.06
C ARG A 410 -36.12 -7.87 16.72
N GLU A 411 -37.30 -7.88 16.09
CA GLU A 411 -38.53 -7.33 16.68
C GLU A 411 -38.92 -8.07 17.96
N LEU A 412 -38.75 -9.40 18.00
CA LEU A 412 -38.97 -10.19 19.21
C LEU A 412 -38.00 -9.80 20.33
N THR A 413 -36.73 -9.56 19.99
CA THR A 413 -35.71 -9.06 20.94
C THR A 413 -35.98 -7.63 21.36
N ARG A 414 -36.47 -6.76 20.46
CA ARG A 414 -36.82 -5.35 20.74
C ARG A 414 -38.08 -5.23 21.59
N ARG A 415 -39.08 -6.10 21.38
CA ARG A 415 -40.30 -6.19 22.20
C ARG A 415 -40.02 -6.78 23.59
N LYS A 416 -39.12 -7.75 23.71
CA LYS A 416 -38.62 -8.21 25.03
C LYS A 416 -37.72 -7.15 25.68
N GLY A 417 -36.94 -6.42 24.89
CA GLY A 417 -35.98 -5.41 25.33
C GLY A 417 -36.57 -4.03 25.61
N ALA A 418 -37.81 -3.72 25.25
CA ALA A 418 -38.42 -2.41 25.54
C ALA A 418 -38.55 -2.11 27.05
N MET A 419 -38.48 -3.15 27.91
CA MET A 419 -38.32 -2.98 29.37
C MET A 419 -36.86 -2.99 29.85
N ASP A 420 -35.88 -3.35 29.00
CA ASP A 420 -34.46 -3.57 29.32
C ASP A 420 -33.47 -2.65 28.56
N ILE A 421 -33.95 -1.64 27.81
CA ILE A 421 -33.12 -0.68 27.03
C ILE A 421 -32.09 0.10 27.90
N ALA A 422 -32.15 -0.02 29.23
CA ALA A 422 -31.17 0.55 30.15
C ALA A 422 -30.00 -0.40 30.53
N SER A 423 -29.94 -1.63 30.01
CA SER A 423 -28.90 -2.59 30.39
C SER A 423 -27.80 -2.65 29.33
N LEU A 424 -26.73 -1.89 29.55
CA LEU A 424 -25.45 -2.07 28.87
C LEU A 424 -25.00 -3.54 29.01
N PRO A 425 -24.27 -4.12 28.04
CA PRO A 425 -23.85 -5.49 28.15
C PRO A 425 -23.12 -5.75 29.47
N GLY A 426 -23.49 -6.78 30.23
CA GLY A 426 -22.91 -7.02 31.56
C GLY A 426 -21.39 -7.27 31.57
N LYS A 427 -20.78 -7.50 30.39
CA LYS A 427 -19.33 -7.60 30.20
C LYS A 427 -18.65 -6.24 30.04
N LEU A 428 -19.37 -5.23 29.54
CA LEU A 428 -18.83 -3.91 29.28
C LEU A 428 -18.59 -3.21 30.61
N ALA A 429 -17.33 -2.91 30.90
CA ALA A 429 -17.00 -1.95 31.92
C ALA A 429 -17.06 -0.57 31.27
N ASP A 430 -18.11 0.21 31.53
CA ASP A 430 -18.27 1.52 30.88
C ASP A 430 -17.42 2.63 31.54
N CYS A 431 -17.33 3.79 30.88
CA CYS A 431 -16.74 5.02 31.39
C CYS A 431 -17.80 5.95 32.00
N GLN A 432 -17.36 7.00 32.71
CA GLN A 432 -18.25 7.97 33.37
C GLN A 432 -18.61 9.15 32.46
N GLU A 433 -17.73 9.50 31.53
CA GLU A 433 -17.95 10.55 30.53
C GLU A 433 -18.97 10.08 29.48
N CYS A 434 -19.79 11.04 29.04
CA CYS A 434 -20.86 10.82 28.07
C CYS A 434 -20.59 11.50 26.72
N ASP A 435 -19.60 12.39 26.65
CA ASP A 435 -19.14 13.01 25.40
C ASP A 435 -18.36 12.00 24.55
N PRO A 436 -18.92 11.52 23.40
CA PRO A 436 -18.27 10.51 22.58
C PRO A 436 -16.88 10.90 22.08
N ALA A 437 -16.60 12.19 21.94
CA ALA A 437 -15.30 12.69 21.47
C ALA A 437 -14.16 12.46 22.46
N LYS A 438 -14.50 12.35 23.76
CA LYS A 438 -13.53 12.10 24.84
C LYS A 438 -13.50 10.63 25.23
N CYS A 439 -14.56 9.88 24.94
CA CYS A 439 -14.68 8.49 25.36
C CYS A 439 -13.91 7.52 24.45
N GLU A 440 -13.32 6.51 25.08
CA GLU A 440 -12.48 5.51 24.42
C GLU A 440 -12.99 4.11 24.77
N LEU A 441 -13.07 3.21 23.78
CA LEU A 441 -13.47 1.82 23.98
C LEU A 441 -12.31 0.89 23.63
N PHE A 442 -11.82 0.14 24.60
CA PHE A 442 -10.79 -0.89 24.39
C PHE A 442 -11.44 -2.27 24.22
N LEU A 443 -11.18 -2.90 23.08
CA LEU A 443 -11.54 -4.28 22.78
C LEU A 443 -10.36 -5.17 23.18
N VAL A 444 -10.52 -5.94 24.25
CA VAL A 444 -9.41 -6.67 24.88
C VAL A 444 -9.56 -8.17 24.69
N GLU A 445 -8.47 -8.85 24.37
CA GLU A 445 -8.41 -10.31 24.27
C GLU A 445 -8.52 -11.00 25.64
N GLY A 446 -9.62 -11.71 25.87
CA GLY A 446 -9.82 -12.53 27.06
C GLY A 446 -10.17 -11.75 28.34
N ASP A 447 -10.62 -12.51 29.35
CA ASP A 447 -10.99 -11.94 30.65
C ASP A 447 -9.76 -11.56 31.50
N SER A 448 -8.60 -12.20 31.26
CA SER A 448 -7.37 -11.95 32.03
C SER A 448 -6.81 -10.56 31.75
N ALA A 449 -6.50 -10.25 30.48
CA ALA A 449 -6.08 -8.92 30.08
C ALA A 449 -7.20 -7.88 30.30
N GLY A 450 -8.47 -8.27 30.09
CA GLY A 450 -9.62 -7.42 30.43
C GLY A 450 -9.70 -7.05 31.92
N GLY A 451 -9.28 -7.94 32.81
CA GLY A 451 -9.19 -7.70 34.25
C GLY A 451 -8.11 -6.67 34.61
N SER A 452 -6.90 -6.85 34.08
CA SER A 452 -5.78 -5.90 34.27
C SER A 452 -6.12 -4.52 33.67
N ALA A 453 -6.69 -4.49 32.46
CA ALA A 453 -7.11 -3.25 31.81
C ALA A 453 -8.22 -2.54 32.59
N LYS A 454 -9.20 -3.27 33.13
CA LYS A 454 -10.26 -2.70 33.97
C LYS A 454 -9.72 -2.07 35.25
N GLN A 455 -8.66 -2.64 35.83
CA GLN A 455 -8.01 -2.12 37.04
C GLN A 455 -7.13 -0.91 36.76
N GLY A 456 -6.39 -0.92 35.64
CA GLY A 456 -5.43 0.13 35.29
C GLY A 456 -6.02 1.35 34.57
N ARG A 457 -7.19 1.22 33.94
CA ARG A 457 -7.80 2.29 33.13
C ARG A 457 -8.14 3.57 33.91
N ASP A 458 -8.25 4.66 33.16
CA ASP A 458 -8.99 5.82 33.61
C ASP A 458 -10.50 5.60 33.42
N ARG A 459 -11.19 5.32 34.53
CA ARG A 459 -12.66 5.11 34.54
C ARG A 459 -13.46 6.34 34.08
N ALA A 460 -12.87 7.54 34.06
CA ALA A 460 -13.55 8.73 33.60
C ALA A 460 -13.85 8.63 32.10
N ILE A 461 -12.86 8.23 31.30
CA ILE A 461 -12.94 8.30 29.83
C ILE A 461 -12.81 6.95 29.11
N GLN A 462 -12.34 5.88 29.78
CA GLN A 462 -12.02 4.60 29.13
C GLN A 462 -13.01 3.49 29.50
N ALA A 463 -13.67 2.94 28.50
CA ALA A 463 -14.49 1.73 28.57
C ALA A 463 -13.68 0.50 28.13
N ILE A 464 -13.90 -0.64 28.78
CA ILE A 464 -13.23 -1.92 28.47
C ILE A 464 -14.28 -2.96 28.12
N LEU A 465 -14.12 -3.59 26.96
CA LEU A 465 -14.93 -4.72 26.53
C LEU A 465 -14.06 -5.96 26.30
N PRO A 466 -14.06 -6.94 27.22
CA PRO A 466 -13.34 -8.18 27.04
C PRO A 466 -14.07 -9.12 26.06
N LEU A 467 -13.31 -9.68 25.12
CA LEU A 467 -13.78 -10.62 24.11
C LEU A 467 -13.40 -12.05 24.51
N LYS A 468 -14.35 -12.98 24.42
CA LYS A 468 -14.10 -14.39 24.75
C LYS A 468 -13.88 -15.23 23.50
N GLY A 469 -12.64 -15.67 23.31
CA GLY A 469 -12.24 -16.50 22.19
C GLY A 469 -12.29 -15.76 20.85
N LYS A 470 -12.23 -16.52 19.76
CA LYS A 470 -12.19 -15.98 18.40
C LYS A 470 -13.58 -15.50 17.97
N ILE A 471 -13.63 -14.31 17.36
CA ILE A 471 -14.86 -13.75 16.80
C ILE A 471 -15.29 -14.57 15.57
N LEU A 472 -16.60 -14.61 15.30
CA LEU A 472 -17.12 -15.21 14.08
C LEU A 472 -16.54 -14.51 12.85
N ASN A 473 -15.94 -15.27 11.94
CA ASN A 473 -15.53 -14.73 10.64
C ASN A 473 -16.78 -14.30 9.85
N VAL A 474 -16.95 -12.98 9.70
CA VAL A 474 -18.12 -12.39 9.02
C VAL A 474 -18.04 -12.41 7.50
N GLU A 475 -16.86 -12.69 6.93
CA GLU A 475 -16.72 -12.88 5.48
C GLU A 475 -17.49 -14.13 5.03
N ARG A 476 -17.44 -15.19 5.85
CA ARG A 476 -18.05 -16.51 5.57
C ARG A 476 -19.45 -16.67 6.16
N ALA A 477 -19.94 -15.66 6.88
CA ALA A 477 -21.17 -15.78 7.65
C ALA A 477 -22.28 -14.90 7.09
N ARG A 478 -23.48 -15.48 6.96
CA ARG A 478 -24.71 -14.75 6.67
C ARG A 478 -25.07 -13.78 7.78
N PHE A 479 -25.82 -12.75 7.42
CA PHE A 479 -26.22 -11.68 8.33
C PHE A 479 -27.02 -12.15 9.56
N ASP A 480 -27.92 -13.13 9.39
CA ASP A 480 -28.68 -13.74 10.49
C ASP A 480 -27.77 -14.46 11.50
N ARG A 481 -26.72 -15.14 11.01
CA ARG A 481 -25.70 -15.78 11.84
C ARG A 481 -24.81 -14.75 12.55
N ILE A 482 -24.53 -13.61 11.90
CA ILE A 482 -23.78 -12.50 12.49
C ILE A 482 -24.57 -11.90 13.67
N ILE A 483 -25.87 -11.63 13.50
CA ILE A 483 -26.71 -11.03 14.56
C ILE A 483 -26.95 -12.00 15.73
N SER A 484 -27.06 -13.31 15.45
CA SER A 484 -27.22 -14.33 16.49
C SER A 484 -25.94 -14.62 17.28
N SER A 485 -24.79 -14.14 16.80
CA SER A 485 -23.53 -14.21 17.54
C SER A 485 -23.55 -13.31 18.77
N LYS A 486 -23.29 -13.89 19.94
CA LYS A 486 -23.29 -13.17 21.22
C LYS A 486 -22.20 -12.08 21.29
N GLU A 487 -20.99 -12.38 20.82
CA GLU A 487 -19.87 -11.42 20.87
C GLU A 487 -20.11 -10.25 19.91
N VAL A 488 -20.61 -10.52 18.69
CA VAL A 488 -20.95 -9.46 17.72
C VAL A 488 -22.13 -8.62 18.23
N GLY A 489 -23.18 -9.25 18.76
CA GLY A 489 -24.30 -8.53 19.37
C GLY A 489 -23.85 -7.62 20.52
N THR A 490 -22.91 -8.09 21.34
CA THR A 490 -22.31 -7.31 22.44
C THR A 490 -21.53 -6.10 21.92
N LEU A 491 -20.73 -6.27 20.86
CA LEU A 491 -19.99 -5.19 20.21
C LEU A 491 -20.92 -4.09 19.69
N ILE A 492 -21.96 -4.48 18.95
CA ILE A 492 -22.95 -3.56 18.37
C ILE A 492 -23.68 -2.79 19.48
N GLN A 493 -24.09 -3.48 20.55
CA GLN A 493 -24.74 -2.86 21.70
C GLN A 493 -23.82 -1.89 22.43
N ALA A 494 -22.54 -2.24 22.60
CA ALA A 494 -21.57 -1.36 23.24
C ALA A 494 -21.40 -0.05 22.45
N MET A 495 -21.24 -0.12 21.13
CA MET A 495 -21.00 1.05 20.28
C MET A 495 -22.25 1.91 20.04
N GLY A 496 -23.45 1.32 20.01
CA GLY A 496 -24.72 2.04 19.87
C GLY A 496 -25.08 2.46 18.43
N THR A 497 -24.25 2.15 17.45
CA THR A 497 -24.39 2.60 16.05
C THR A 497 -25.39 1.80 15.22
N GLY A 498 -25.70 0.55 15.59
CA GLY A 498 -26.37 -0.39 14.67
C GLY A 498 -25.39 -0.98 13.65
N ILE A 499 -25.90 -1.70 12.63
CA ILE A 499 -25.11 -2.32 11.55
C ILE A 499 -25.81 -2.19 10.19
N ARG A 500 -25.03 -2.14 9.10
CA ARG A 500 -25.53 -2.03 7.71
C ARG A 500 -26.59 -0.93 7.57
N ASP A 501 -27.81 -1.26 7.15
CA ASP A 501 -28.88 -0.29 6.84
C ASP A 501 -29.39 0.48 8.07
N GLU A 502 -29.18 -0.05 9.27
CA GLU A 502 -29.50 0.64 10.53
C GLU A 502 -28.30 1.38 11.13
N PHE A 503 -27.14 1.33 10.46
CA PHE A 503 -25.93 2.00 10.92
C PHE A 503 -26.14 3.52 10.91
N ASN A 504 -25.83 4.15 12.04
CA ASN A 504 -25.78 5.59 12.16
C ASN A 504 -24.55 5.99 12.98
N LEU A 505 -23.61 6.67 12.32
CA LEU A 505 -22.38 7.15 12.93
C LEU A 505 -22.63 8.16 14.06
N GLU A 506 -23.66 9.01 13.97
CA GLU A 506 -23.98 10.02 14.98
C GLU A 506 -24.34 9.41 16.35
N LYS A 507 -24.73 8.13 16.37
CA LYS A 507 -25.03 7.39 17.60
C LYS A 507 -23.81 6.71 18.21
N LEU A 508 -22.64 6.86 17.60
CA LEU A 508 -21.42 6.25 18.09
C LEU A 508 -21.07 6.81 19.47
N ARG A 509 -20.94 5.91 20.44
CA ARG A 509 -20.68 6.28 21.84
C ARG A 509 -19.22 6.57 22.16
N TYR A 510 -18.29 6.12 21.31
CA TYR A 510 -16.85 6.25 21.52
C TYR A 510 -16.17 6.61 20.21
N HIS A 511 -15.59 7.80 20.10
CA HIS A 511 -14.87 8.24 18.90
C HIS A 511 -13.49 7.60 18.75
N LYS A 512 -13.01 6.89 19.79
CA LYS A 512 -11.80 6.07 19.72
C LYS A 512 -12.14 4.64 20.13
N ILE A 513 -12.14 3.74 19.16
CA ILE A 513 -12.25 2.31 19.38
C ILE A 513 -10.85 1.72 19.20
N VAL A 514 -10.29 1.16 20.26
CA VAL A 514 -8.91 0.65 20.30
C VAL A 514 -8.93 -0.88 20.39
N ILE A 515 -8.39 -1.55 19.39
CA ILE A 515 -8.14 -3.00 19.40
C ILE A 515 -6.86 -3.26 20.19
N MET A 516 -6.96 -3.99 21.29
CA MET A 516 -5.84 -4.33 22.17
C MET A 516 -5.74 -5.85 22.31
N THR A 517 -4.94 -6.46 21.44
CA THR A 517 -4.70 -7.92 21.36
C THR A 517 -3.28 -8.26 21.73
N ASP A 518 -3.01 -9.52 22.07
CA ASP A 518 -1.66 -9.99 22.38
C ASP A 518 -0.75 -9.97 21.12
N ALA A 519 0.56 -9.93 21.36
CA ALA A 519 1.60 -9.90 20.32
C ALA A 519 1.99 -11.33 19.89
N ASP A 520 1.00 -12.21 19.78
CA ASP A 520 1.15 -13.62 19.41
C ASP A 520 0.29 -13.98 18.18
N VAL A 521 0.28 -15.26 17.83
CA VAL A 521 -0.47 -15.78 16.67
C VAL A 521 -1.98 -15.70 16.84
N ASP A 522 -2.49 -15.81 18.07
CA ASP A 522 -3.93 -15.79 18.36
C ASP A 522 -4.46 -14.35 18.39
N GLY A 523 -3.72 -13.43 18.99
CA GLY A 523 -3.99 -11.99 18.96
C GLY A 523 -3.94 -11.42 17.55
N ALA A 524 -2.97 -11.83 16.72
CA ALA A 524 -2.96 -11.49 15.30
C ALA A 524 -4.23 -11.99 14.57
N HIS A 525 -4.70 -13.20 14.88
CA HIS A 525 -5.91 -13.75 14.29
C HIS A 525 -7.17 -12.98 14.73
N ILE A 526 -7.31 -12.68 16.03
CA ILE A 526 -8.45 -11.90 16.55
C ILE A 526 -8.46 -10.50 15.95
N ARG A 527 -7.29 -9.85 15.84
CA ARG A 527 -7.14 -8.56 15.18
C ARG A 527 -7.62 -8.60 13.73
N THR A 528 -7.23 -9.61 12.95
CA THR A 528 -7.69 -9.78 11.56
C THR A 528 -9.21 -9.98 11.49
N LEU A 529 -9.80 -10.75 12.40
CA LEU A 529 -11.26 -10.94 12.45
C LEU A 529 -12.01 -9.64 12.78
N LEU A 530 -11.50 -8.85 13.72
CA LEU A 530 -12.06 -7.53 14.06
C LEU A 530 -11.95 -6.55 12.90
N LEU A 531 -10.79 -6.47 12.25
CA LEU A 531 -10.60 -5.62 11.06
C LEU A 531 -11.57 -6.00 9.95
N THR A 532 -11.73 -7.30 9.69
CA THR A 532 -12.71 -7.82 8.72
C THR A 532 -14.15 -7.41 9.12
N PHE A 533 -14.48 -7.49 10.40
CA PHE A 533 -15.80 -7.07 10.91
C PHE A 533 -16.07 -5.58 10.69
N PHE A 534 -15.15 -4.70 11.09
CA PHE A 534 -15.32 -3.26 10.90
C PHE A 534 -15.35 -2.88 9.43
N HIS A 535 -14.47 -3.46 8.60
CA HIS A 535 -14.42 -3.20 7.17
C HIS A 535 -15.73 -3.58 6.46
N ARG A 536 -16.28 -4.76 6.76
CA ARG A 536 -17.50 -5.26 6.09
C ARG A 536 -18.81 -4.72 6.66
N GLN A 537 -18.91 -4.49 7.98
CA GLN A 537 -20.19 -4.12 8.62
C GLN A 537 -20.30 -2.65 9.00
N MET A 538 -19.16 -1.96 9.21
CA MET A 538 -19.10 -0.58 9.72
C MET A 538 -17.97 0.24 9.05
N PRO A 539 -17.90 0.29 7.71
CA PRO A 539 -16.79 0.94 7.01
C PRO A 539 -16.65 2.43 7.35
N GLU A 540 -17.75 3.10 7.69
CA GLU A 540 -17.76 4.52 8.08
C GLU A 540 -16.96 4.81 9.35
N ILE A 541 -16.83 3.85 10.29
CA ILE A 541 -15.99 4.01 11.48
C ILE A 541 -14.52 4.14 11.08
N ILE A 542 -14.09 3.35 10.09
CA ILE A 542 -12.71 3.38 9.59
C ILE A 542 -12.48 4.65 8.76
N ARG A 543 -13.42 4.98 7.85
CA ARG A 543 -13.32 6.18 6.99
C ARG A 543 -13.23 7.48 7.79
N ASN A 544 -13.94 7.58 8.91
CA ASN A 544 -13.88 8.75 9.81
C ASN A 544 -12.73 8.66 10.84
N GLY A 545 -11.88 7.61 10.76
CA GLY A 545 -10.67 7.50 11.57
C GLY A 545 -10.91 7.19 13.05
N HIS A 546 -12.01 6.50 13.38
CA HIS A 546 -12.37 6.16 14.75
C HIS A 546 -11.79 4.82 15.24
N LEU A 547 -11.22 4.00 14.34
CA LEU A 547 -10.64 2.69 14.68
C LEU A 547 -9.12 2.77 14.83
N PHE A 548 -8.62 2.24 15.95
CA PHE A 548 -7.22 2.25 16.34
C PHE A 548 -6.75 0.87 16.78
N ILE A 549 -5.44 0.62 16.72
CA ILE A 549 -4.78 -0.58 17.24
C ILE A 549 -3.76 -0.11 18.30
N ALA A 550 -3.81 -0.71 19.49
CA ALA A 550 -2.83 -0.45 20.54
C ALA A 550 -1.45 -1.04 20.17
N GLN A 551 -0.38 -0.39 20.62
CA GLN A 551 1.00 -0.86 20.45
C GLN A 551 1.64 -1.09 21.82
N PRO A 552 1.33 -2.21 22.49
CA PRO A 552 1.98 -2.55 23.76
C PRO A 552 3.48 -2.81 23.56
N PRO A 553 4.31 -2.61 24.60
CA PRO A 553 5.75 -2.81 24.48
C PRO A 553 6.12 -4.29 24.37
N LEU A 554 7.05 -4.62 23.47
CA LEU A 554 7.51 -5.99 23.26
C LEU A 554 8.66 -6.37 24.21
N TYR A 555 9.48 -5.41 24.63
CA TYR A 555 10.66 -5.67 25.46
C TYR A 555 10.67 -4.81 26.73
N LYS A 556 11.18 -5.41 27.81
CA LYS A 556 11.57 -4.73 29.04
C LYS A 556 13.07 -4.90 29.25
N VAL A 557 13.79 -3.79 29.41
CA VAL A 557 15.23 -3.79 29.64
C VAL A 557 15.53 -3.28 31.04
N ASN A 558 16.23 -4.10 31.82
CA ASN A 558 16.65 -3.76 33.18
C ASN A 558 18.16 -3.52 33.22
N LYS A 559 18.56 -2.36 33.76
CA LYS A 559 19.95 -1.97 34.01
C LYS A 559 20.10 -1.50 35.46
N GLY A 560 20.46 -2.44 36.35
CA GLY A 560 20.54 -2.16 37.78
C GLY A 560 19.15 -1.84 38.37
N ARG A 561 18.91 -0.58 38.76
CA ARG A 561 17.62 -0.12 39.31
C ARG A 561 16.73 0.61 38.30
N SER A 562 17.21 0.83 37.08
CA SER A 562 16.45 1.47 36.00
C SER A 562 15.81 0.40 35.12
N GLU A 563 14.53 0.59 34.83
CA GLU A 563 13.74 -0.24 33.93
C GLU A 563 13.27 0.64 32.77
N VAL A 564 13.33 0.12 31.54
CA VAL A 564 12.89 0.81 30.33
C VAL A 564 12.04 -0.15 29.49
N TYR A 565 10.94 0.35 28.95
CA TYR A 565 10.03 -0.38 28.06
C TYR A 565 10.32 0.02 26.61
N LEU A 566 10.46 -0.97 25.73
CA LEU A 566 10.77 -0.76 24.31
C LEU A 566 9.72 -1.47 23.46
N LYS A 567 9.22 -0.78 22.43
CA LYS A 567 8.04 -1.21 21.67
C LYS A 567 8.32 -2.33 20.69
N ASP A 568 9.47 -2.29 20.03
CA ASP A 568 9.82 -3.17 18.92
C ASP A 568 11.31 -3.50 18.93
N ALA A 569 11.73 -4.38 18.00
CA ALA A 569 13.12 -4.79 17.88
C ALA A 569 14.05 -3.64 17.45
N ARG A 570 13.52 -2.62 16.77
CA ARG A 570 14.30 -1.45 16.33
C ARG A 570 14.65 -0.56 17.51
N GLU A 571 13.70 -0.27 18.39
CA GLU A 571 13.96 0.47 19.63
C GLU A 571 14.92 -0.29 20.55
N LEU A 572 14.84 -1.62 20.58
CA LEU A 572 15.84 -2.45 21.27
C LEU A 572 17.23 -2.27 20.67
N ASP A 573 17.36 -2.35 19.35
CA ASP A 573 18.65 -2.14 18.67
C ASP A 573 19.19 -0.73 18.90
N GLU A 574 18.35 0.31 18.84
CA GLU A 574 18.73 1.70 19.14
C GLU A 574 19.24 1.84 20.59
N TYR A 575 18.50 1.29 21.56
CA TYR A 575 18.90 1.30 22.97
C TYR A 575 20.23 0.56 23.19
N LEU A 576 20.42 -0.58 22.52
CA LEU A 576 21.66 -1.35 22.58
C LEU A 576 22.82 -0.60 21.91
N VAL A 577 22.58 0.11 20.82
CA VAL A 577 23.58 0.96 20.16
C VAL A 577 24.02 2.08 21.09
N GLU A 578 23.10 2.82 21.71
CA GLU A 578 23.44 3.89 22.64
C GLU A 578 24.24 3.36 23.84
N ALA A 579 23.80 2.24 24.43
CA ALA A 579 24.54 1.58 25.51
C ALA A 579 25.92 1.06 25.06
N GLY A 580 26.03 0.58 23.82
CA GLY A 580 27.25 0.07 23.21
C GLY A 580 28.27 1.16 22.87
N LEU A 581 27.80 2.36 22.53
CA LEU A 581 28.63 3.53 22.21
C LEU A 581 29.17 4.24 23.46
N ALA A 582 28.47 4.13 24.59
CA ALA A 582 28.83 4.81 25.83
C ALA A 582 30.27 4.48 26.29
N GLY A 583 31.15 5.49 26.32
CA GLY A 583 32.53 5.37 26.77
C GLY A 583 33.44 4.54 25.85
N ARG A 584 33.08 4.37 24.57
CA ARG A 584 33.90 3.66 23.58
C ARG A 584 34.50 4.57 22.52
N VAL A 585 35.62 4.11 21.98
CA VAL A 585 36.39 4.76 20.92
C VAL A 585 36.71 3.73 19.85
N LEU A 586 36.51 4.09 18.59
CA LEU A 586 36.96 3.28 17.46
C LEU A 586 38.34 3.77 17.02
N GLU A 587 39.35 2.94 17.20
CA GLU A 587 40.72 3.19 16.76
C GLU A 587 40.94 2.54 15.41
N GLY A 588 41.24 3.34 14.38
CA GLY A 588 41.51 2.84 13.03
C GLY A 588 42.56 3.65 12.30
N PRO A 589 42.85 3.30 11.03
CA PRO A 589 43.87 3.97 10.21
C PRO A 589 43.61 5.48 10.04
N GLY A 590 42.32 5.89 10.06
CA GLY A 590 41.88 7.28 9.95
C GLY A 590 41.81 8.05 11.28
N GLY A 591 42.41 7.53 12.36
CA GLY A 591 42.40 8.15 13.69
C GLY A 591 41.33 7.58 14.64
N ALA A 592 41.32 8.09 15.88
CA ALA A 592 40.37 7.70 16.91
C ALA A 592 39.05 8.45 16.76
N ARG A 593 37.94 7.73 16.58
CA ARG A 593 36.58 8.29 16.48
C ARG A 593 35.79 7.99 17.75
N SER A 594 35.11 8.99 18.30
CA SER A 594 34.31 8.87 19.53
C SER A 594 33.07 9.77 19.48
N GLY A 595 32.11 9.56 20.37
CA GLY A 595 30.92 10.41 20.47
C GLY A 595 30.09 10.41 19.18
N ALA A 596 29.78 11.61 18.66
CA ALA A 596 28.93 11.79 17.48
C ALA A 596 29.50 11.15 16.20
N ASP A 597 30.83 11.18 16.02
CA ASP A 597 31.48 10.61 14.83
C ASP A 597 31.38 9.08 14.79
N LEU A 598 31.45 8.43 15.96
CA LEU A 598 31.24 6.99 16.08
C LEU A 598 29.76 6.63 15.89
N LYS A 599 28.84 7.46 16.42
CA LYS A 599 27.40 7.28 16.20
C LYS A 599 27.06 7.35 14.71
N ALA A 600 27.59 8.31 13.97
CA ALA A 600 27.38 8.44 12.52
C ALA A 600 27.82 7.19 11.73
N LEU A 601 28.92 6.55 12.13
CA LEU A 601 29.37 5.28 11.54
C LEU A 601 28.43 4.11 11.86
N VAL A 602 27.88 4.05 13.08
CA VAL A 602 26.93 3.01 13.44
C VAL A 602 25.58 3.23 12.76
N ASP A 603 25.12 4.47 12.63
CA ASP A 603 23.91 4.83 11.89
C ASP A 603 24.06 4.48 10.39
N HIS A 604 25.26 4.69 9.83
CA HIS A 604 25.62 4.20 8.50
C HIS A 604 25.54 2.68 8.40
N ALA A 605 26.11 1.95 9.37
CA ALA A 605 26.05 0.49 9.40
C ALA A 605 24.61 -0.05 9.55
N LEU A 606 23.75 0.62 10.31
CA LEU A 606 22.33 0.30 10.43
C LEU A 606 21.60 0.47 9.09
N ARG A 607 21.85 1.58 8.38
CA ARG A 607 21.30 1.81 7.02
C ARG A 607 21.80 0.76 6.03
N MET A 608 23.08 0.39 6.10
CA MET A 608 23.66 -0.68 5.27
C MET A 608 22.98 -2.03 5.54
N ARG A 609 22.83 -2.42 6.82
CA ARG A 609 22.12 -3.65 7.22
C ARG A 609 20.68 -3.67 6.71
N SER A 610 19.98 -2.54 6.79
CA SER A 610 18.61 -2.43 6.28
C SER A 610 18.54 -2.61 4.76
N LEU A 611 19.46 -2.01 4.00
CA LEU A 611 19.51 -2.20 2.54
C LEU A 611 19.91 -3.63 2.16
N MET A 612 20.84 -4.23 2.89
CA MET A 612 21.25 -5.62 2.69
C MET A 612 20.11 -6.63 2.91
N GLY A 613 19.08 -6.27 3.69
CA GLY A 613 17.87 -7.08 3.81
C GLY A 613 17.11 -7.31 2.50
N PHE A 614 17.28 -6.42 1.52
CA PHE A 614 16.67 -6.53 0.18
C PHE A 614 17.56 -7.28 -0.82
N VAL A 615 18.83 -7.54 -0.48
CA VAL A 615 19.71 -8.35 -1.32
C VAL A 615 19.24 -9.80 -1.24
N THR A 616 19.17 -10.47 -2.39
CA THR A 616 18.70 -11.86 -2.46
C THR A 616 19.57 -12.76 -1.58
N ARG A 617 18.93 -13.60 -0.75
CA ARG A 617 19.60 -14.49 0.23
C ARG A 617 20.59 -15.50 -0.37
N ARG A 618 20.61 -15.66 -1.71
CA ARG A 618 21.57 -16.48 -2.46
C ARG A 618 22.99 -15.93 -2.40
N TYR A 619 23.17 -14.62 -2.21
CA TYR A 619 24.49 -14.01 -2.11
C TYR A 619 24.97 -14.00 -0.66
N ASP A 620 26.27 -14.20 -0.48
CA ASP A 620 26.89 -14.03 0.82
C ASP A 620 26.87 -12.53 1.21
N PRO A 621 26.22 -12.15 2.32
CA PRO A 621 26.11 -10.75 2.71
C PRO A 621 27.45 -10.06 2.94
N ALA A 622 28.47 -10.79 3.44
CA ALA A 622 29.79 -10.24 3.68
C ALA A 622 30.50 -9.90 2.37
N VAL A 623 30.32 -10.73 1.34
CA VAL A 623 30.89 -10.50 0.01
C VAL A 623 30.25 -9.30 -0.66
N ILE A 624 28.91 -9.19 -0.64
CA ILE A 624 28.19 -8.05 -1.23
C ILE A 624 28.55 -6.74 -0.53
N GLU A 625 28.62 -6.74 0.80
CA GLU A 625 29.04 -5.58 1.58
C GLU A 625 30.47 -5.13 1.22
N ALA A 626 31.40 -6.07 1.08
CA ALA A 626 32.77 -5.77 0.68
C ALA A 626 32.88 -5.22 -0.74
N LEU A 627 32.08 -5.73 -1.68
CA LEU A 627 32.03 -5.22 -3.06
C LEU A 627 31.42 -3.82 -3.13
N ALA A 628 30.39 -3.54 -2.31
CA ALA A 628 29.81 -2.20 -2.20
C ALA A 628 30.84 -1.19 -1.68
N ILE A 629 31.54 -1.51 -0.57
CA ILE A 629 32.60 -0.66 -0.01
C ILE A 629 33.80 -0.53 -0.96
N GLY A 630 34.14 -1.59 -1.69
CA GLY A 630 35.17 -1.55 -2.74
C GLY A 630 34.82 -0.65 -3.93
N GLY A 631 33.54 -0.27 -4.09
CA GLY A 631 33.04 0.59 -5.16
C GLY A 631 32.69 -0.15 -6.46
N VAL A 632 32.44 -1.46 -6.39
CA VAL A 632 32.18 -2.30 -7.58
C VAL A 632 30.84 -1.97 -8.23
N PHE A 633 29.86 -1.54 -7.43
CA PHE A 633 28.48 -1.26 -7.86
C PHE A 633 28.25 0.17 -8.38
N ALA A 634 29.31 0.97 -8.59
CA ALA A 634 29.16 2.33 -9.11
C ALA A 634 28.59 2.30 -10.55
N PRO A 635 27.53 3.10 -10.87
CA PRO A 635 26.76 2.96 -12.10
C PRO A 635 27.55 3.27 -13.38
N ASP A 636 28.57 4.15 -13.31
CA ASP A 636 29.35 4.61 -14.46
C ASP A 636 30.83 4.19 -14.41
N ILE A 637 31.14 3.10 -13.70
CA ILE A 637 32.52 2.60 -13.60
C ILE A 637 32.95 1.88 -14.89
N ASP A 638 34.09 2.29 -15.44
CA ASP A 638 34.70 1.63 -16.59
C ASP A 638 35.30 0.27 -16.20
N LYS A 639 35.68 -0.55 -17.19
CA LYS A 639 36.20 -1.90 -16.95
C LYS A 639 37.47 -1.87 -16.08
N ALA A 640 38.36 -0.90 -16.29
CA ALA A 640 39.60 -0.76 -15.53
C ALA A 640 39.32 -0.36 -14.07
N GLY A 641 38.43 0.61 -13.85
CA GLY A 641 37.99 1.01 -12.52
C GLY A 641 37.31 -0.14 -11.78
N ARG A 642 36.50 -0.95 -12.46
CA ARG A 642 35.81 -2.11 -11.85
C ARG A 642 36.79 -3.19 -11.39
N LEU A 643 37.84 -3.47 -12.18
CA LEU A 643 38.89 -4.41 -11.76
C LEU A 643 39.64 -3.90 -10.51
N ALA A 644 39.98 -2.61 -10.47
CA ALA A 644 40.61 -2.02 -9.28
C ALA A 644 39.67 -2.05 -8.05
N ALA A 645 38.35 -1.89 -8.25
CA ALA A 645 37.36 -2.01 -7.18
C ALA A 645 37.24 -3.44 -6.64
N LEU A 646 37.31 -4.44 -7.51
CA LEU A 646 37.31 -5.85 -7.14
C LEU A 646 38.54 -6.22 -6.31
N GLU A 647 39.72 -5.73 -6.69
CA GLU A 647 40.95 -5.91 -5.90
C GLU A 647 40.83 -5.28 -4.51
N ARG A 648 40.27 -4.07 -4.40
CA ARG A 648 40.01 -3.44 -3.10
C ARG A 648 39.07 -4.28 -2.23
N ALA A 649 37.99 -4.81 -2.81
CA ALA A 649 37.04 -5.66 -2.08
C ALA A 649 37.68 -6.97 -1.58
N ALA A 650 38.50 -7.62 -2.41
CA ALA A 650 39.24 -8.82 -2.01
C ALA A 650 40.24 -8.54 -0.87
N ASN A 651 40.97 -7.42 -0.96
CA ASN A 651 41.88 -6.98 0.09
C ASN A 651 41.14 -6.70 1.41
N LEU A 652 39.97 -6.06 1.34
CA LEU A 652 39.13 -5.77 2.51
C LEU A 652 38.74 -7.05 3.27
N MET A 653 38.32 -8.09 2.53
CA MET A 653 37.95 -9.38 3.12
C MET A 653 39.15 -10.07 3.80
N GLY A 654 40.33 -9.98 3.19
CA GLY A 654 41.58 -10.51 3.75
C GLY A 654 42.05 -9.82 5.05
N LEU A 655 41.59 -8.60 5.36
CA LEU A 655 41.96 -7.91 6.60
C LEU A 655 41.43 -8.62 7.86
N THR A 656 40.27 -9.26 7.73
CA THR A 656 39.58 -9.93 8.84
C THR A 656 39.69 -11.45 8.79
N ASP A 657 39.96 -12.02 7.61
CA ASP A 657 40.19 -13.45 7.42
C ASP A 657 41.66 -13.73 7.04
N ARG A 658 42.55 -13.66 8.03
CA ARG A 658 44.01 -13.76 7.83
C ARG A 658 44.50 -15.15 7.42
N GLU A 659 43.68 -16.18 7.57
CA GLU A 659 44.03 -17.56 7.22
C GLU A 659 43.63 -17.92 5.78
N ALA A 660 42.83 -17.10 5.11
CA ALA A 660 42.35 -17.33 3.75
C ALA A 660 42.95 -16.32 2.76
N VAL A 661 43.04 -16.75 1.50
CA VAL A 661 43.40 -15.88 0.38
C VAL A 661 42.14 -15.53 -0.40
N TRP A 662 41.87 -14.24 -0.57
CA TRP A 662 40.71 -13.74 -1.30
C TRP A 662 41.13 -13.21 -2.66
N SER A 663 40.39 -13.56 -3.70
CA SER A 663 40.52 -13.00 -5.06
C SER A 663 39.16 -12.63 -5.61
N ALA A 664 39.11 -11.60 -6.46
CA ALA A 664 37.88 -11.18 -7.13
C ALA A 664 38.19 -10.83 -8.59
N GLY A 665 37.35 -11.29 -9.51
CA GLY A 665 37.55 -11.11 -10.94
C GLY A 665 36.25 -10.93 -11.70
N LEU A 666 36.36 -10.35 -12.91
CA LEU A 666 35.24 -10.20 -13.85
C LEU A 666 35.31 -11.34 -14.88
N ARG A 667 34.18 -11.99 -15.13
CA ARG A 667 34.03 -13.01 -16.17
C ARG A 667 33.61 -12.39 -17.51
N ASP A 668 33.72 -13.17 -18.58
CA ASP A 668 33.42 -12.72 -19.95
C ASP A 668 31.94 -12.35 -20.17
N ASP A 669 31.03 -12.96 -19.39
CA ASP A 669 29.59 -12.66 -19.37
C ASP A 669 29.23 -11.41 -18.54
N GLY A 670 30.24 -10.72 -17.99
CA GLY A 670 30.06 -9.53 -17.15
C GLY A 670 29.74 -9.82 -15.69
N SER A 671 29.63 -11.09 -15.29
CA SER A 671 29.47 -11.48 -13.88
C SER A 671 30.76 -11.30 -13.08
N VAL A 672 30.62 -11.13 -11.76
CA VAL A 672 31.73 -11.05 -10.81
C VAL A 672 31.88 -12.39 -10.10
N LEU A 673 33.11 -12.88 -9.99
CA LEU A 673 33.45 -14.05 -9.19
C LEU A 673 34.37 -13.62 -8.06
N VAL A 674 33.95 -13.85 -6.83
CA VAL A 674 34.83 -13.74 -5.64
C VAL A 674 35.17 -15.15 -5.18
N GLU A 675 36.43 -15.40 -4.89
CA GLU A 675 36.93 -16.70 -4.44
C GLU A 675 37.67 -16.53 -3.11
N ARG A 676 37.48 -17.49 -2.23
CA ARG A 676 38.18 -17.61 -0.95
C ARG A 676 38.87 -18.97 -0.89
N ILE A 677 40.18 -18.96 -0.80
CA ILE A 677 40.99 -20.16 -0.67
C ILE A 677 41.40 -20.32 0.80
N TRP A 678 40.88 -21.34 1.46
CA TRP A 678 41.24 -21.69 2.84
C TRP A 678 41.65 -23.15 2.92
N ARG A 679 42.89 -23.40 3.37
CA ARG A 679 43.47 -24.76 3.54
C ARG A 679 43.32 -25.67 2.30
N GLY A 680 43.39 -25.10 1.10
CA GLY A 680 43.28 -25.82 -0.17
C GLY A 680 41.85 -26.06 -0.67
N VAL A 681 40.82 -25.62 0.07
CA VAL A 681 39.42 -25.58 -0.37
C VAL A 681 39.12 -24.20 -0.94
N THR A 682 38.45 -24.15 -2.10
CA THR A 682 38.04 -22.89 -2.75
C THR A 682 36.54 -22.73 -2.59
N ASP A 683 36.13 -21.72 -1.82
CA ASP A 683 34.74 -21.25 -1.79
C ASP A 683 34.57 -20.21 -2.90
N ALA A 684 33.57 -20.39 -3.77
CA ALA A 684 33.30 -19.51 -4.90
C ALA A 684 31.96 -18.81 -4.72
N PHE A 685 31.97 -17.48 -4.87
CA PHE A 685 30.82 -16.60 -4.71
C PHE A 685 30.55 -15.87 -6.04
N PRO A 686 29.78 -16.49 -6.95
CA PRO A 686 29.39 -15.84 -8.20
C PRO A 686 28.29 -14.79 -7.97
N ILE A 687 28.40 -13.66 -8.67
CA ILE A 687 27.45 -12.55 -8.65
C ILE A 687 27.14 -12.16 -10.08
N GLU A 688 25.86 -12.22 -10.43
CA GLU A 688 25.36 -11.97 -11.78
C GLU A 688 25.57 -10.52 -12.23
N ALA A 689 25.75 -10.36 -13.54
CA ALA A 689 25.86 -9.05 -14.18
C ALA A 689 24.59 -8.19 -13.97
N SER A 690 23.42 -8.82 -13.98
CA SER A 690 22.12 -8.16 -13.74
C SER A 690 22.05 -7.50 -12.36
N PHE A 691 22.59 -8.15 -11.33
CA PHE A 691 22.65 -7.59 -9.98
C PHE A 691 23.51 -6.33 -9.95
N LEU A 692 24.65 -6.29 -10.66
CA LEU A 692 25.53 -5.12 -10.68
C LEU A 692 24.85 -3.85 -11.20
N THR A 693 23.83 -4.00 -12.05
CA THR A 693 23.08 -2.89 -12.64
C THR A 693 21.75 -2.59 -11.93
N SER A 694 21.37 -3.39 -10.94
CA SER A 694 20.09 -3.29 -10.25
C SER A 694 19.96 -2.02 -9.40
N ALA A 695 18.73 -1.66 -9.05
CA ALA A 695 18.45 -0.53 -8.18
C ALA A 695 19.07 -0.71 -6.78
N GLU A 696 19.10 -1.93 -6.27
CA GLU A 696 19.72 -2.28 -4.98
C GLU A 696 21.22 -2.04 -5.01
N ALA A 697 21.91 -2.51 -6.05
CA ALA A 697 23.34 -2.28 -6.22
C ALA A 697 23.68 -0.78 -6.31
N ARG A 698 22.89 0.00 -7.07
CA ARG A 698 23.03 1.47 -7.15
C ARG A 698 22.81 2.17 -5.80
N LYS A 699 21.83 1.72 -5.01
CA LYS A 699 21.57 2.25 -3.66
C LYS A 699 22.71 1.89 -2.70
N LEU A 700 23.18 0.65 -2.74
CA LEU A 700 24.34 0.19 -1.96
C LEU A 700 25.60 0.96 -2.34
N ALA A 701 25.85 1.23 -3.63
CA ALA A 701 26.99 2.00 -4.09
C ALA A 701 27.00 3.42 -3.51
N ARG A 702 25.85 4.11 -3.57
CA ARG A 702 25.68 5.46 -3.01
C ARG A 702 25.91 5.48 -1.50
N LEU A 703 25.28 4.56 -0.77
CA LEU A 703 25.40 4.50 0.68
C LEU A 703 26.82 4.11 1.11
N ALA A 704 27.43 3.11 0.48
CA ALA A 704 28.78 2.66 0.79
C ALA A 704 29.82 3.78 0.57
N ALA A 705 29.66 4.59 -0.48
CA ALA A 705 30.55 5.71 -0.78
C ALA A 705 30.61 6.78 0.32
N GLU A 706 29.56 6.95 1.14
CA GLU A 706 29.53 7.95 2.22
C GLU A 706 30.63 7.74 3.28
N GLN A 707 30.99 6.48 3.56
CA GLN A 707 31.91 6.10 4.65
C GLN A 707 32.96 5.06 4.24
N ALA A 708 33.17 4.82 2.94
CA ALA A 708 34.12 3.82 2.44
C ALA A 708 35.54 4.01 3.01
N ASP A 709 35.98 5.27 3.15
CA ASP A 709 37.30 5.62 3.70
C ASP A 709 37.51 5.13 5.13
N ALA A 710 36.45 5.00 5.93
CA ALA A 710 36.51 4.54 7.31
C ALA A 710 36.87 3.05 7.43
N TYR A 711 36.65 2.28 6.37
CA TYR A 711 36.85 0.83 6.33
C TYR A 711 38.10 0.40 5.56
N THR A 712 38.96 1.33 5.15
CA THR A 712 40.19 1.07 4.39
C THR A 712 41.24 0.21 5.13
N GLY A 713 41.08 0.01 6.44
CA GLY A 713 41.90 -0.91 7.23
C GLY A 713 41.15 -1.40 8.47
N ALA A 714 41.72 -2.41 9.14
CA ALA A 714 41.10 -3.01 10.31
C ALA A 714 41.13 -2.06 11.51
N ALA A 715 39.94 -1.66 11.98
CA ALA A 715 39.73 -0.86 13.17
C ALA A 715 39.48 -1.74 14.42
N ARG A 716 39.56 -1.13 15.61
CA ARG A 716 39.28 -1.79 16.90
C ARG A 716 38.42 -0.90 17.78
N LEU A 717 37.38 -1.50 18.37
CA LEU A 717 36.50 -0.81 19.31
C LEU A 717 37.02 -1.03 20.74
N VAL A 718 37.56 0.03 21.35
CA VAL A 718 38.16 0.01 22.70
C VAL A 718 37.34 0.87 23.67
N ARG A 719 37.51 0.64 24.97
CA ARG A 719 36.99 1.56 25.99
C ARG A 719 37.92 2.76 26.09
N ALA A 720 37.36 3.97 26.21
CA ALA A 720 38.14 5.17 26.46
C ALA A 720 38.92 5.01 27.77
N SER A 721 40.25 5.01 27.71
CA SER A 721 41.09 4.94 28.91
C SER A 721 41.00 6.28 29.67
N ALA A 722 40.25 6.31 30.76
CA ALA A 722 40.64 7.15 31.89
C ALA A 722 41.85 6.49 32.53
N ALA A 723 42.91 7.24 32.80
CA ALA A 723 44.05 6.78 33.57
C ALA A 723 43.54 6.19 34.91
N VAL A 724 43.72 4.89 35.10
CA VAL A 724 43.47 4.23 36.39
C VAL A 724 44.74 3.46 36.73
N GLU A 725 45.38 3.86 37.83
CA GLU A 725 46.47 3.17 38.49
C GLU A 725 46.12 1.69 38.69
N GLU A 726 47.11 0.82 38.44
CA GLU A 726 47.04 -0.58 38.79
C GLU A 726 46.81 -0.74 40.30
N VAL A 727 45.69 -1.34 40.69
CA VAL A 727 45.52 -1.97 42.00
C VAL A 727 45.47 -3.48 41.77
N PRO A 728 46.31 -4.29 42.43
CA PRO A 728 46.32 -5.74 42.22
C PRO A 728 45.04 -6.35 42.79
N VAL A 729 44.42 -7.27 42.03
CA VAL A 729 43.28 -8.07 42.49
C VAL A 729 43.82 -9.32 43.18
N GLU A 730 43.54 -9.47 44.48
CA GLU A 730 43.70 -10.73 45.20
C GLU A 730 42.69 -11.77 44.69
N VAL A 731 43.18 -13.00 44.57
CA VAL A 731 42.42 -14.17 44.11
C VAL A 731 41.55 -14.67 45.27
N ALA A 732 40.23 -14.66 45.10
CA ALA A 732 39.31 -15.36 45.99
C ALA A 732 38.71 -16.58 45.28
N GLU A 733 38.80 -17.73 45.94
CA GLU A 733 38.37 -19.05 45.47
C GLU A 733 36.85 -19.13 45.24
N VAL A 734 36.49 -19.89 44.21
CA VAL A 734 35.12 -20.23 43.81
C VAL A 734 34.63 -21.40 44.66
N THR A 735 33.53 -21.22 45.40
CA THR A 735 32.69 -22.34 45.86
C THR A 735 31.52 -22.52 44.91
N SER A 736 31.38 -23.75 44.43
CA SER A 736 30.36 -24.26 43.52
C SER A 736 29.02 -24.47 44.23
N GLU A 737 27.92 -24.05 43.61
CA GLU A 737 26.65 -24.78 43.68
C GLU A 737 25.80 -24.45 42.45
N ALA A 738 25.41 -25.50 41.72
CA ALA A 738 24.66 -25.47 40.49
C ALA A 738 23.16 -25.61 40.76
N ASN A 739 22.33 -24.95 39.94
CA ASN A 739 20.99 -25.42 39.61
C ASN A 739 20.75 -25.15 38.12
N ASP A 740 20.39 -26.22 37.44
CA ASP A 740 20.36 -26.42 35.99
C ASP A 740 18.90 -26.49 35.56
N ASP A 741 18.41 -25.47 34.83
CA ASP A 741 17.34 -25.61 33.83
C ASP A 741 17.14 -24.27 33.09
N GLN A 742 18.05 -23.97 32.16
CA GLN A 742 17.87 -23.01 31.08
C GLN A 742 18.89 -23.39 30.01
N THR A 743 18.45 -23.97 28.89
CA THR A 743 19.32 -24.25 27.75
C THR A 743 19.73 -22.91 27.14
N PRO A 744 21.00 -22.46 27.26
CA PRO A 744 21.44 -21.25 26.59
C PRO A 744 21.75 -21.62 25.14
N ILE A 745 21.24 -20.84 24.20
CA ILE A 745 21.71 -20.85 22.82
C ILE A 745 23.22 -20.59 22.88
N ALA A 746 24.01 -21.60 22.50
CA ALA A 746 25.46 -21.53 22.54
C ALA A 746 25.98 -20.56 21.47
N VAL A 747 26.09 -19.29 21.82
CA VAL A 747 26.91 -18.32 21.09
C VAL A 747 28.34 -18.50 21.58
N ARG A 748 29.19 -19.13 20.76
CA ARG A 748 30.65 -19.05 20.96
C ARG A 748 31.06 -17.59 20.83
N GLY A 749 31.41 -16.96 21.95
CA GLY A 749 31.70 -15.54 22.00
C GLY A 749 32.68 -15.17 23.11
N ASP A 750 33.90 -15.71 23.05
CA ASP A 750 35.04 -15.07 23.71
C ASP A 750 35.66 -14.07 22.72
N GLY A 751 35.23 -12.81 22.83
CA GLY A 751 35.75 -11.70 22.03
C GLY A 751 37.24 -11.46 22.29
N LYS A 752 38.10 -12.11 21.51
CA LYS A 752 39.49 -11.73 21.32
C LYS A 752 39.61 -10.90 20.04
N ASN A 753 39.62 -9.58 20.17
CA ASN A 753 40.34 -8.65 19.27
C ASN A 753 40.27 -8.94 17.75
N GLU A 754 39.08 -9.24 17.22
CA GLU A 754 38.89 -9.32 15.76
C GLU A 754 38.84 -7.90 15.17
N GLY A 755 39.54 -7.70 14.07
CA GLY A 755 39.57 -6.41 13.39
C GLY A 755 38.22 -6.08 12.75
N ILE A 756 37.80 -4.83 12.83
CA ILE A 756 36.59 -4.31 12.19
C ILE A 756 36.98 -3.74 10.83
N ALA A 757 36.60 -4.39 9.74
CA ALA A 757 36.84 -3.89 8.38
C ALA A 757 35.54 -3.65 7.61
N ARG A 758 34.38 -3.93 8.20
CA ARG A 758 33.07 -3.78 7.53
C ARG A 758 32.01 -3.16 8.47
N PRO A 759 31.00 -2.46 7.92
CA PRO A 759 29.89 -1.91 8.71
C PRO A 759 29.18 -2.93 9.59
N SER A 760 28.87 -4.11 9.07
CA SER A 760 28.23 -5.22 9.81
C SER A 760 29.01 -5.60 11.08
N GLN A 761 30.33 -5.78 10.96
CA GLN A 761 31.22 -6.11 12.07
C GLN A 761 31.25 -5.00 13.15
N LEU A 762 31.23 -3.73 12.72
CA LEU A 762 31.15 -2.60 13.66
C LEU A 762 29.86 -2.66 14.46
N LEU A 763 28.73 -2.85 13.76
CA LEU A 763 27.41 -2.91 14.39
C LEU A 763 27.30 -4.08 15.36
N GLU A 764 27.76 -5.28 14.98
CA GLU A 764 27.80 -6.46 15.86
C GLU A 764 28.64 -6.21 17.12
N ALA A 765 29.83 -5.61 16.98
CA ALA A 765 30.70 -5.29 18.11
C ALA A 765 30.07 -4.27 19.07
N VAL A 766 29.33 -3.30 18.54
CA VAL A 766 28.58 -2.30 19.31
C VAL A 766 27.39 -2.94 20.02
N LEU A 767 26.56 -3.72 19.33
CA LEU A 767 25.38 -4.39 19.90
C LEU A 767 25.79 -5.41 20.98
N ALA A 768 26.79 -6.25 20.71
CA ALA A 768 27.35 -7.17 21.70
C ALA A 768 27.90 -6.42 22.92
N GLY A 769 28.42 -5.21 22.68
CA GLY A 769 28.85 -4.29 23.71
C GLY A 769 27.74 -3.75 24.59
N GLY A 770 26.64 -3.32 23.99
CA GLY A 770 25.46 -2.78 24.67
C GLY A 770 24.72 -3.83 25.49
N ARG A 771 24.69 -5.09 25.03
CA ARG A 771 24.04 -6.20 25.75
C ARG A 771 24.72 -6.57 27.07
N LYS A 772 26.00 -6.24 27.26
CA LYS A 772 26.74 -6.61 28.48
C LYS A 772 26.15 -5.92 29.71
N GLY A 773 25.65 -6.72 30.66
CA GLY A 773 25.10 -6.23 31.93
C GLY A 773 23.64 -5.77 31.88
N LEU A 774 22.93 -6.03 30.77
CA LEU A 774 21.49 -5.81 30.67
C LEU A 774 20.74 -7.14 30.85
N ALA A 775 19.63 -7.10 31.58
CA ALA A 775 18.64 -8.17 31.56
C ALA A 775 17.47 -7.76 30.67
N ILE A 776 17.23 -8.50 29.59
CA ILE A 776 16.20 -8.20 28.61
C ILE A 776 15.11 -9.27 28.75
N ALA A 777 13.88 -8.85 29.04
CA ALA A 777 12.69 -9.69 29.03
C ALA A 777 11.82 -9.32 27.83
N ARG A 778 11.19 -10.31 27.21
CA ARG A 778 10.23 -10.12 26.12
C ARG A 778 8.83 -10.47 26.63
N TYR A 779 7.88 -9.56 26.48
CA TYR A 779 6.48 -9.81 26.79
C TYR A 779 5.85 -10.64 25.68
N LYS A 780 5.07 -11.67 26.06
CA LYS A 780 4.33 -12.51 25.09
C LYS A 780 2.85 -12.19 25.05
N GLY A 781 2.28 -11.77 26.18
CA GLY A 781 0.86 -11.41 26.27
C GLY A 781 0.63 -10.26 27.24
N LEU A 782 -0.46 -9.52 27.03
CA LEU A 782 -0.90 -8.39 27.84
C LEU A 782 -1.20 -8.79 29.29
N GLY A 783 -1.57 -10.07 29.51
CA GLY A 783 -1.80 -10.63 30.84
C GLY A 783 -0.55 -10.78 31.71
N GLU A 784 0.65 -10.70 31.12
CA GLU A 784 1.92 -10.73 31.86
C GLU A 784 2.24 -9.37 32.52
N MET A 785 1.57 -8.31 32.08
CA MET A 785 1.72 -6.97 32.63
C MET A 785 0.75 -6.76 33.79
N ASN A 786 1.23 -6.15 34.86
CA ASN A 786 0.34 -5.70 35.94
C ASN A 786 -0.44 -4.44 35.49
N ALA A 787 -1.47 -4.06 36.26
CA ALA A 787 -2.35 -2.95 35.89
C ALA A 787 -1.63 -1.60 35.75
N GLU A 788 -0.61 -1.35 36.57
CA GLU A 788 0.18 -0.11 36.58
C GLU A 788 1.10 -0.03 35.35
N GLN A 789 1.77 -1.14 35.02
CA GLN A 789 2.57 -1.27 33.80
C GLN A 789 1.71 -1.07 32.55
N LEU A 790 0.55 -1.72 32.50
CA LEU A 790 -0.37 -1.59 31.37
C LEU A 790 -0.88 -0.16 31.20
N TRP A 791 -1.08 0.56 32.31
CA TRP A 791 -1.41 1.98 32.28
C TRP A 791 -0.28 2.81 31.67
N GLU A 792 0.91 2.75 32.26
CA GLU A 792 2.07 3.56 31.88
C GLU A 792 2.51 3.35 30.43
N THR A 793 2.29 2.15 29.88
CA THR A 793 2.79 1.82 28.54
C THR A 793 1.72 1.91 27.45
N THR A 794 0.47 1.52 27.74
CA THR A 794 -0.52 1.20 26.69
C THR A 794 -1.83 1.97 26.84
N LEU A 795 -2.26 2.31 28.06
CA LEU A 795 -3.55 2.98 28.28
C LEU A 795 -3.43 4.49 28.46
N ASP A 796 -2.33 4.99 29.01
CA ASP A 796 -2.12 6.42 29.28
C ASP A 796 -2.11 7.25 27.98
N PRO A 797 -3.06 8.18 27.77
CA PRO A 797 -3.11 9.02 26.58
C PRO A 797 -1.85 9.88 26.34
N THR A 798 -1.04 10.13 27.36
CA THR A 798 0.17 10.95 27.27
C THR A 798 1.42 10.16 26.86
N ALA A 799 1.42 8.83 27.08
CA ALA A 799 2.58 7.97 26.83
C ALA A 799 2.36 6.95 25.70
N ARG A 800 1.11 6.52 25.47
CA ARG A 800 0.80 5.45 24.51
C ARG A 800 0.95 5.89 23.05
N VAL A 801 1.16 4.89 22.20
CA VAL A 801 1.10 5.04 20.73
C VAL A 801 -0.04 4.17 20.19
N LEU A 802 -0.90 4.77 19.37
CA LEU A 802 -2.00 4.09 18.69
C LEU A 802 -1.81 4.18 17.18
N LEU A 803 -2.01 3.06 16.49
CA LEU A 803 -2.07 3.03 15.04
C LEU A 803 -3.51 3.28 14.58
N GLN A 804 -3.75 4.36 13.84
CA GLN A 804 -5.05 4.62 13.24
C GLN A 804 -5.23 3.76 11.98
N VAL A 805 -6.34 3.03 11.90
CA VAL A 805 -6.67 2.21 10.72
C VAL A 805 -7.24 3.10 9.63
N LYS A 806 -6.75 2.97 8.39
CA LYS A 806 -7.22 3.68 7.21
C LYS A 806 -7.45 2.69 6.06
N VAL A 807 -8.34 3.04 5.14
CA VAL A 807 -8.54 2.31 3.88
C VAL A 807 -8.06 3.22 2.75
N GLU A 808 -6.94 2.89 2.12
CA GLU A 808 -6.39 3.63 0.98
C GLU A 808 -7.10 3.25 -0.33
N ASP A 809 -7.18 1.94 -0.59
CA ASP A 809 -7.82 1.36 -1.77
C ASP A 809 -8.84 0.32 -1.34
N ALA A 810 -10.13 0.62 -1.52
CA ALA A 810 -11.22 -0.23 -1.07
C ALA A 810 -11.26 -1.56 -1.83
N ASP A 811 -10.92 -1.56 -3.12
CA ASP A 811 -11.05 -2.73 -4.00
C ASP A 811 -9.93 -3.73 -3.71
N VAL A 812 -8.69 -3.25 -3.60
CA VAL A 812 -7.54 -4.08 -3.19
C VAL A 812 -7.75 -4.62 -1.77
N THR A 813 -8.24 -3.78 -0.85
CA THR A 813 -8.52 -4.19 0.53
C THR A 813 -9.60 -5.28 0.56
N ASP A 814 -10.67 -5.13 -0.24
CA ASP A 814 -11.73 -6.11 -0.37
C ASP A 814 -11.21 -7.44 -0.91
N GLU A 815 -10.37 -7.41 -1.95
CA GLU A 815 -9.74 -8.60 -2.50
C GLU A 815 -8.90 -9.32 -1.46
N ILE A 816 -8.07 -8.60 -0.70
CA ILE A 816 -7.23 -9.16 0.36
C ILE A 816 -8.09 -9.85 1.42
N PHE A 817 -9.16 -9.20 1.89
CA PHE A 817 -10.07 -9.82 2.85
C PHE A 817 -10.76 -11.06 2.28
N THR A 818 -11.21 -11.04 1.03
CA THR A 818 -11.81 -12.22 0.40
C THR A 818 -10.79 -13.35 0.20
N ARG A 819 -9.56 -13.06 -0.23
CA ARG A 819 -8.48 -14.05 -0.41
C ARG A 819 -8.09 -14.67 0.94
N LEU A 820 -7.94 -13.87 1.99
CA LEU A 820 -7.49 -14.34 3.31
C LEU A 820 -8.61 -14.93 4.17
N MET A 821 -9.84 -14.41 4.08
CA MET A 821 -10.94 -14.74 4.99
C MET A 821 -12.11 -15.46 4.32
N GLY A 822 -12.12 -15.58 2.98
CA GLY A 822 -13.19 -16.22 2.21
C GLY A 822 -13.27 -17.75 2.34
N ASP A 823 -14.09 -18.37 1.49
CA ASP A 823 -14.33 -19.83 1.52
C ASP A 823 -13.36 -20.65 0.67
N VAL A 824 -12.75 -20.05 -0.37
CA VAL A 824 -11.83 -20.74 -1.28
C VAL A 824 -10.42 -20.83 -0.66
N VAL A 825 -9.83 -22.03 -0.70
CA VAL A 825 -8.58 -22.35 0.04
C VAL A 825 -7.33 -22.07 -0.79
N GLU A 826 -7.36 -22.36 -2.08
CA GLU A 826 -6.22 -22.24 -3.00
C GLU A 826 -5.62 -20.82 -3.02
N PRO A 827 -6.40 -19.74 -3.24
CA PRO A 827 -5.88 -18.38 -3.29
C PRO A 827 -5.18 -17.96 -1.99
N ARG A 828 -5.72 -18.41 -0.85
CA ARG A 828 -5.13 -18.19 0.46
C ARG A 828 -3.80 -18.93 0.62
N ARG A 829 -3.74 -20.19 0.20
CA ARG A 829 -2.52 -21.00 0.27
C ARG A 829 -1.41 -20.36 -0.56
N ASP A 830 -1.74 -19.93 -1.78
CA ASP A 830 -0.76 -19.34 -2.68
C ASP A 830 -0.27 -17.99 -2.11
N PHE A 831 -1.17 -17.17 -1.54
CA PHE A 831 -0.78 -15.95 -0.82
C PHE A 831 0.20 -16.23 0.33
N ILE A 832 -0.09 -17.26 1.13
CA ILE A 832 0.76 -17.66 2.25
C ILE A 832 2.12 -18.12 1.73
N GLN A 833 2.17 -18.88 0.63
CA GLN A 833 3.44 -19.36 0.06
C GLN A 833 4.30 -18.22 -0.51
N GLU A 834 3.70 -17.29 -1.24
CA GLU A 834 4.35 -16.10 -1.79
C GLU A 834 4.94 -15.21 -0.68
N ASN A 835 4.20 -15.06 0.43
CA ASN A 835 4.56 -14.14 1.51
C ASN A 835 5.27 -14.79 2.69
N ALA A 836 5.34 -16.14 2.77
CA ALA A 836 5.94 -16.86 3.90
C ALA A 836 7.39 -16.46 4.17
N LEU A 837 8.15 -16.14 3.11
CA LEU A 837 9.56 -15.79 3.21
C LEU A 837 9.79 -14.34 3.68
N ASN A 838 8.76 -13.48 3.57
CA ASN A 838 8.81 -12.08 4.00
C ASN A 838 8.55 -11.90 5.50
N VAL A 839 8.06 -12.94 6.19
CA VAL A 839 7.76 -12.87 7.62
C VAL A 839 9.03 -13.06 8.44
N ALA A 840 9.61 -11.95 8.91
CA ALA A 840 10.84 -11.96 9.72
C ALA A 840 10.60 -12.31 11.21
N ASN A 841 9.36 -12.23 11.69
CA ASN A 841 9.00 -12.34 13.11
C ASN A 841 7.78 -13.26 13.33
N LEU A 842 7.84 -14.51 12.88
CA LEU A 842 6.96 -15.56 13.42
C LEU A 842 7.72 -16.26 14.54
N ASP A 843 7.18 -16.19 15.75
CA ASP A 843 7.64 -17.03 16.86
C ASP A 843 7.47 -18.51 16.44
N VAL A 844 8.59 -19.20 16.25
CA VAL A 844 8.67 -20.66 16.36
C VAL A 844 9.19 -21.00 17.74
#